data_AF-A0AAU9K3T4-F1
#
_entry.id   AF-A0AAU9K3T4-F1
#
_cell.length_a   1.000
_cell.length_b   1.000
_cell.length_c   1.000
_cell.angle_alpha   90.00
_cell.angle_beta   90.00
_cell.angle_gamma   90.00
#
_symmetry.space_group_name_H-M   'P 1'
#
loop_
_entity.id
_entity.type
_entity.pdbx_description
1 polymer ?
#
loop_
_entity_poly.entity_id
_entity_poly.type
_entity_poly.pdbx_seq_one_letter_code
_entity_poly.pdbx_strand_id
1 'polypeptide(L)'
;MVLNSEKFDKDSFSLKYLDSRKEDWLKQAKNYMIQSLQIFFKSKYNIKTKKATQIAMEVIINSLNVIQIVTLLWYPTMNIRLWKKFGIYWQLFGYFSFDSWISDSRLYFPAFLVIVTFLWTSLIYISIISTLIFRSWKIPKAFIKLPSFLFGFLFSVGYIPSLMILLVTAKYSYLVDPDGTLYSSLSKNNFPLGAFGSILGISSAILLFLLTVIYELFTADVRHSFSNFNIKARSDSNLDIAQLFSKFIVVFIYVFYGYDHFIWHIWFVFVLSLMFSYLTFKFNSYFNPILNAIRITQLLILSGFSFSFLIGIAMDNAGITFIFSICIIPAAGILIFRKILILVENSKESQVSLDQHAFELQIRKFLMDPSTTHSGNIINKFAEIYNTPMFRRDKLLVAWEVYYFLHTLNDIRLAKIKYARMGSVLPSIEGEIQALRIQEWMKKHPGTDQIANNFLVYLIDLEVAKSEDEFLCRYLLEFWYEISSKRSSLNKLENLSNEVYCEIRKVEDRYKKMLHTNHAHVYELYGGLLQNIFQEFNEGANLLHKVYQLKSEEEIMMHENVITKFEEYSGNMVISAQKRNFGIIIYANEIAAQLLKDTVDNMVGNKIDQYIPEPYNEFHAETMKRFVDTCTEPQLGKRDTLFIRDHNGYLSEVKFLIRLTALDESLYYMVSMMACTKNREAALISKEGMIYNHSQDFHRLLNIESSCLIYKYIDNVIPEIVFSKMVLFKPKLIQRKEKVIAVIYCKKDFKSTEIPYILLVQDFYEINAWTKGEAYEQIKYTEQPPILTTSENNFDIKRYSKFLSIESDKHELLRQTNRNLSTLDENASEADSTIIDIIKSNEINSNFLEKTLSSATYSVSSRDNNRNHYLDKGARIILNCQKSLKLFKLVLFLSVYFI
;
A
#
# COMPACT_ATOMS: atom_id res chain seq x y z
N MET A 1 -35.41 -39.26 -11.53
CA MET A 1 -35.91 -37.99 -10.97
C MET A 1 -34.71 -37.06 -10.85
N VAL A 2 -34.58 -36.16 -11.81
CA VAL A 2 -33.48 -35.19 -11.90
C VAL A 2 -33.90 -33.98 -11.07
N LEU A 3 -33.28 -33.80 -9.89
CA LEU A 3 -33.40 -32.57 -9.12
C LEU A 3 -32.41 -31.56 -9.71
N ASN A 4 -32.94 -30.67 -10.56
CA ASN A 4 -32.34 -29.37 -10.81
C ASN A 4 -32.45 -28.56 -9.51
N SER A 5 -31.39 -28.58 -8.70
CA SER A 5 -31.09 -27.45 -7.83
C SER A 5 -30.04 -26.61 -8.56
N GLU A 6 -30.37 -25.34 -8.78
CA GLU A 6 -29.38 -24.32 -9.11
C GLU A 6 -28.39 -24.25 -7.93
N LYS A 7 -27.32 -25.03 -8.03
CA LYS A 7 -26.11 -24.90 -7.20
C LYS A 7 -25.50 -23.54 -7.58
N PHE A 8 -25.83 -22.51 -6.81
CA PHE A 8 -25.00 -21.32 -6.76
C PHE A 8 -23.59 -21.76 -6.30
N ASP A 9 -22.58 -21.38 -7.09
CA ASP A 9 -21.16 -21.73 -6.90
C ASP A 9 -20.65 -21.38 -5.48
N LYS A 10 -20.68 -22.37 -4.57
CA LYS A 10 -19.76 -22.41 -3.42
C LYS A 10 -18.30 -22.39 -3.87
N ASP A 11 -18.05 -22.78 -5.11
CA ASP A 11 -16.76 -22.64 -5.77
C ASP A 11 -16.40 -21.19 -6.16
N SER A 12 -17.26 -20.19 -6.01
CA SER A 12 -16.94 -18.84 -6.52
C SER A 12 -15.74 -18.15 -5.84
N PHE A 13 -15.31 -18.62 -4.66
CA PHE A 13 -14.08 -18.17 -4.00
C PHE A 13 -12.86 -18.98 -4.46
N SER A 14 -12.98 -20.31 -4.60
CA SER A 14 -11.90 -21.23 -4.99
C SER A 14 -11.70 -21.34 -6.51
N LEU A 15 -12.77 -21.45 -7.31
CA LEU A 15 -12.76 -21.44 -8.78
C LEU A 15 -12.36 -20.08 -9.36
N LYS A 16 -12.72 -18.92 -8.76
CA LYS A 16 -12.14 -17.63 -9.20
C LYS A 16 -10.65 -17.53 -8.88
N TYR A 17 -10.20 -18.10 -7.77
CA TYR A 17 -8.79 -18.17 -7.43
C TYR A 17 -8.03 -19.13 -8.36
N LEU A 18 -8.65 -20.25 -8.77
CA LEU A 18 -8.08 -21.25 -9.67
C LEU A 18 -8.14 -20.84 -11.16
N ASP A 19 -9.21 -20.21 -11.65
CA ASP A 19 -9.28 -19.65 -13.01
C ASP A 19 -8.37 -18.43 -13.18
N SER A 20 -8.03 -17.73 -12.08
CA SER A 20 -6.98 -16.71 -12.12
C SER A 20 -5.61 -17.28 -12.53
N ARG A 21 -5.36 -18.60 -12.37
CA ARG A 21 -4.06 -19.22 -12.71
C ARG A 21 -3.70 -19.26 -14.19
N LYS A 22 -4.65 -19.19 -15.12
CA LYS A 22 -4.33 -19.09 -16.57
C LYS A 22 -4.13 -17.64 -17.03
N GLU A 23 -4.85 -16.67 -16.48
CA GLU A 23 -4.51 -15.25 -16.63
C GLU A 23 -3.22 -14.87 -15.86
N ASP A 24 -2.84 -15.69 -14.87
CA ASP A 24 -1.66 -15.47 -14.04
C ASP A 24 -0.35 -15.56 -14.80
N TRP A 25 -0.19 -16.36 -15.86
CA TRP A 25 1.14 -16.47 -16.48
C TRP A 25 1.58 -15.16 -17.14
N LEU A 26 0.67 -14.47 -17.82
CA LEU A 26 0.94 -13.15 -18.42
C LEU A 26 1.14 -12.10 -17.33
N LYS A 27 0.30 -12.11 -16.29
CA LYS A 27 0.41 -11.18 -15.15
C LYS A 27 1.73 -11.39 -14.40
N GLN A 28 2.13 -12.65 -14.17
CA GLN A 28 3.40 -13.03 -13.57
C GLN A 28 4.57 -12.66 -14.48
N ALA A 29 4.54 -12.99 -15.78
CA ALA A 29 5.59 -12.62 -16.73
C ALA A 29 5.79 -11.10 -16.79
N LYS A 30 4.69 -10.34 -16.85
CA LYS A 30 4.70 -8.87 -16.75
C LYS A 30 5.33 -8.41 -15.44
N ASN A 31 4.92 -8.99 -14.30
CA ASN A 31 5.47 -8.63 -12.99
C ASN A 31 6.97 -8.94 -12.90
N TYR A 32 7.43 -10.08 -13.43
CA TYR A 32 8.85 -10.43 -13.49
C TYR A 32 9.64 -9.50 -14.40
N MET A 33 9.08 -9.12 -15.55
CA MET A 33 9.68 -8.12 -16.44
C MET A 33 9.78 -6.76 -15.76
N ILE A 34 8.74 -6.30 -15.05
CA ILE A 34 8.81 -5.03 -14.33
C ILE A 34 9.81 -5.11 -13.18
N GLN A 35 9.87 -6.23 -12.44
CA GLN A 35 10.86 -6.44 -11.38
C GLN A 35 12.29 -6.46 -11.93
N SER A 36 12.52 -7.07 -13.10
CA SER A 36 13.84 -7.09 -13.74
C SER A 36 14.27 -5.68 -14.12
N LEU A 37 13.41 -4.94 -14.83
CA LEU A 37 13.63 -3.54 -15.19
C LEU A 37 13.82 -2.66 -13.95
N GLN A 38 13.06 -2.92 -12.88
CA GLN A 38 13.22 -2.23 -11.61
C GLN A 38 14.59 -2.47 -10.99
N ILE A 39 15.16 -3.68 -11.08
CA ILE A 39 16.51 -3.96 -10.57
C ILE A 39 17.57 -3.17 -11.36
N PHE A 40 17.41 -3.05 -12.68
CA PHE A 40 18.31 -2.31 -13.57
C PHE A 40 18.28 -0.82 -13.35
N PHE A 41 17.08 -0.29 -13.39
CA PHE A 41 16.82 1.14 -13.38
C PHE A 41 16.52 1.64 -11.97
N LYS A 42 16.69 0.78 -10.95
CA LYS A 42 16.55 1.18 -9.56
C LYS A 42 17.45 2.38 -9.35
N SER A 43 16.80 3.53 -9.24
CA SER A 43 17.45 4.77 -8.97
C SER A 43 18.14 4.63 -7.62
N LYS A 44 19.43 4.29 -7.65
CA LYS A 44 20.31 4.40 -6.49
C LYS A 44 20.66 5.86 -6.33
N TYR A 45 19.66 6.72 -6.18
CA TYR A 45 19.86 7.85 -5.27
C TYR A 45 20.09 7.22 -3.92
N ASN A 46 21.37 6.94 -3.65
CA ASN A 46 21.84 6.65 -2.32
C ASN A 46 21.33 7.81 -1.49
N ILE A 47 20.40 7.54 -0.57
CA ILE A 47 19.95 8.48 0.47
C ILE A 47 21.17 9.13 1.19
N LYS A 48 22.36 8.53 1.05
CA LYS A 48 23.66 9.00 1.52
C LYS A 48 24.29 10.16 0.73
N THR A 49 23.91 10.44 -0.53
CA THR A 49 24.50 11.58 -1.27
C THR A 49 23.89 12.89 -0.79
N LYS A 50 24.75 13.88 -0.51
CA LYS A 50 24.28 15.18 -0.03
C LYS A 50 23.47 15.88 -1.11
N LYS A 51 22.36 16.53 -0.75
CA LYS A 51 21.50 17.30 -1.65
C LYS A 51 22.30 18.25 -2.57
N ALA A 52 23.30 18.94 -2.04
CA ALA A 52 24.18 19.83 -2.83
C ALA A 52 24.95 19.10 -3.95
N THR A 53 25.43 17.88 -3.71
CA THR A 53 26.13 17.08 -4.74
C THR A 53 25.18 16.62 -5.83
N GLN A 54 23.94 16.27 -5.48
CA GLN A 54 22.92 15.93 -6.47
C GLN A 54 22.60 17.16 -7.34
N ILE A 55 22.41 18.33 -6.73
CA ILE A 55 22.14 19.59 -7.47
C ILE A 55 23.29 19.89 -8.42
N ALA A 56 24.54 19.80 -7.96
CA ALA A 56 25.72 20.04 -8.81
C ALA A 56 25.80 19.07 -9.99
N MET A 57 25.57 17.77 -9.76
CA MET A 57 25.53 16.76 -10.83
C MET A 57 24.43 17.06 -11.84
N GLU A 58 23.23 17.41 -11.37
CA GLU A 58 22.13 17.78 -12.26
C GLU A 58 22.45 19.05 -13.04
N VAL A 59 23.03 20.09 -12.45
CA VAL A 59 23.46 21.27 -13.21
C VAL A 59 24.44 20.87 -14.32
N ILE A 60 25.42 20.01 -14.03
CA ILE A 60 26.42 19.56 -15.01
C ILE A 60 25.78 18.76 -16.15
N ILE A 61 25.05 17.70 -15.85
CA ILE A 61 24.41 16.81 -16.85
C ILE A 61 23.55 17.62 -17.82
N ASN A 62 22.85 18.59 -17.26
CA ASN A 62 21.73 19.24 -17.89
C ASN A 62 22.26 20.49 -18.64
N SER A 63 23.40 21.07 -18.21
CA SER A 63 24.22 21.97 -19.02
C SER A 63 24.88 21.26 -20.20
N LEU A 64 25.42 20.04 -20.01
CA LEU A 64 25.96 19.24 -21.11
C LEU A 64 24.89 18.94 -22.16
N ASN A 65 23.69 18.56 -21.73
CA ASN A 65 22.55 18.34 -22.63
C ASN A 65 22.17 19.61 -23.40
N VAL A 66 22.19 20.79 -22.77
CA VAL A 66 21.96 22.05 -23.50
C VAL A 66 23.04 22.26 -24.54
N ILE A 67 24.32 22.13 -24.17
CA ILE A 67 25.43 22.33 -25.12
C ILE A 67 25.30 21.37 -26.31
N GLN A 68 24.98 20.10 -26.07
CA GLN A 68 24.75 19.09 -27.12
C GLN A 68 23.55 19.41 -28.04
N ILE A 69 22.51 20.09 -27.57
CA ILE A 69 21.43 20.55 -28.46
C ILE A 69 21.83 21.83 -29.19
N VAL A 70 22.55 22.72 -28.52
CA VAL A 70 23.05 23.96 -29.14
C VAL A 70 23.99 23.62 -30.30
N THR A 71 24.74 22.52 -30.25
CA THR A 71 25.55 22.04 -31.40
C THR A 71 24.76 21.69 -32.64
N LEU A 72 23.45 21.46 -32.52
CA LEU A 72 22.53 21.24 -33.64
C LEU A 72 22.02 22.55 -34.25
N LEU A 73 22.38 23.71 -33.67
CA LEU A 73 21.98 25.03 -34.15
C LEU A 73 22.95 25.63 -35.16
N TRP A 74 23.95 24.90 -35.68
CA TRP A 74 24.78 25.43 -36.77
C TRP A 74 25.39 24.35 -37.67
N TYR A 75 25.87 24.79 -38.84
CA TYR A 75 26.69 23.98 -39.74
C TYR A 75 28.05 24.67 -39.99
N PRO A 76 29.11 23.92 -40.35
CA PRO A 76 30.42 24.51 -40.57
C PRO A 76 30.43 25.42 -41.81
N THR A 77 29.56 25.13 -42.77
CA THR A 77 29.44 25.77 -44.08
C THR A 77 28.42 26.92 -44.12
N MET A 78 28.04 27.47 -42.97
CA MET A 78 27.12 28.61 -42.92
C MET A 78 27.61 29.81 -43.72
N ASN A 79 26.75 30.31 -44.60
CA ASN A 79 27.00 31.53 -45.37
C ASN A 79 26.62 32.79 -44.57
N ILE A 80 27.35 33.04 -43.47
CA ILE A 80 27.22 34.25 -42.65
C ILE A 80 28.56 35.00 -42.68
N ARG A 81 28.53 36.33 -42.82
CA ARG A 81 29.75 37.14 -42.79
C ARG A 81 30.54 36.91 -41.49
N LEU A 82 31.86 36.79 -41.64
CA LEU A 82 32.82 36.52 -40.55
C LEU A 82 32.72 35.12 -39.91
N TRP A 83 31.85 34.22 -40.38
CA TRP A 83 31.70 32.87 -39.82
C TRP A 83 33.03 32.11 -39.73
N LYS A 84 33.80 32.10 -40.84
CA LYS A 84 35.13 31.48 -40.91
C LYS A 84 36.14 32.05 -39.90
N LYS A 85 36.04 33.34 -39.53
CA LYS A 85 36.96 33.96 -38.55
C LYS A 85 36.77 33.37 -37.15
N PHE A 86 35.56 32.90 -36.84
CA PHE A 86 35.23 32.25 -35.57
C PHE A 86 35.21 30.72 -35.67
N GLY A 87 35.74 30.14 -36.76
CA GLY A 87 35.69 28.69 -37.01
C GLY A 87 36.25 27.83 -35.88
N ILE A 88 37.39 28.24 -35.28
CA ILE A 88 38.00 27.53 -34.14
C ILE A 88 37.05 27.50 -32.94
N TYR A 89 36.33 28.59 -32.68
CA TYR A 89 35.37 28.65 -31.58
C TYR A 89 34.23 27.66 -31.82
N TRP A 90 33.63 27.67 -33.01
CA TRP A 90 32.56 26.74 -33.36
C TRP A 90 33.01 25.27 -33.35
N GLN A 91 34.26 25.00 -33.74
CA GLN A 91 34.85 23.67 -33.69
C GLN A 91 35.07 23.20 -32.23
N LEU A 92 35.68 24.03 -31.39
CA LEU A 92 35.84 23.75 -29.95
C LEU A 92 34.50 23.56 -29.25
N PHE A 93 33.50 24.38 -29.62
CA PHE A 93 32.17 24.27 -29.07
C PHE A 93 31.44 23.01 -29.59
N GLY A 94 31.69 22.62 -30.83
CA GLY A 94 31.23 21.36 -31.42
C GLY A 94 31.77 20.13 -30.70
N TYR A 95 33.01 20.15 -30.20
CA TYR A 95 33.62 19.01 -29.48
C TYR A 95 32.96 18.68 -28.14
N PHE A 96 32.12 19.56 -27.58
CA PHE A 96 31.29 19.19 -26.44
C PHE A 96 30.18 18.19 -26.83
N SER A 97 29.83 18.11 -28.12
CA SER A 97 29.03 17.03 -28.66
C SER A 97 29.98 15.88 -29.02
N PHE A 98 29.83 14.77 -28.30
CA PHE A 98 30.74 13.62 -28.41
C PHE A 98 30.78 13.04 -29.84
N ASP A 99 29.68 13.18 -30.58
CA ASP A 99 29.55 12.76 -31.97
C ASP A 99 30.44 13.55 -32.94
N SER A 100 30.58 14.87 -32.75
CA SER A 100 31.46 15.71 -33.59
C SER A 100 32.92 15.33 -33.40
N TRP A 101 33.33 15.12 -32.15
CA TRP A 101 34.70 14.68 -31.82
C TRP A 101 35.01 13.29 -32.38
N ILE A 102 34.04 12.36 -32.32
CA ILE A 102 34.17 11.02 -32.92
C ILE A 102 34.33 11.10 -34.45
N SER A 103 33.56 11.98 -35.11
CA SER A 103 33.62 12.20 -36.56
C SER A 103 35.01 12.64 -37.00
N ASP A 104 35.57 13.64 -36.32
CA ASP A 104 36.90 14.18 -36.61
C ASP A 104 38.01 13.15 -36.33
N SER A 105 37.84 12.31 -35.30
CA SER A 105 38.81 11.29 -34.91
C SER A 105 38.77 10.02 -35.77
N ARG A 106 37.90 9.95 -36.78
CA ARG A 106 37.67 8.75 -37.63
C ARG A 106 37.24 7.50 -36.85
N LEU A 107 36.67 7.68 -35.65
CA LEU A 107 36.19 6.59 -34.77
C LEU A 107 34.68 6.35 -34.90
N TYR A 108 34.05 6.93 -35.92
CA TYR A 108 32.61 6.95 -36.08
C TYR A 108 32.00 5.57 -36.30
N PHE A 109 32.61 4.71 -37.13
CA PHE A 109 32.16 3.32 -37.31
C PHE A 109 32.31 2.47 -36.03
N PRO A 110 33.47 2.47 -35.34
CA PRO A 110 33.59 1.84 -34.03
C PRO A 110 32.53 2.33 -33.04
N ALA A 111 32.29 3.64 -32.93
CA ALA A 111 31.32 4.20 -32.01
C ALA A 111 29.89 3.73 -32.32
N PHE A 112 29.51 3.73 -33.61
CA PHE A 112 28.23 3.18 -34.07
C PHE A 112 28.07 1.71 -33.65
N LEU A 113 29.06 0.86 -33.94
CA LEU A 113 29.04 -0.56 -33.57
C LEU A 113 28.95 -0.75 -32.06
N VAL A 114 29.67 0.03 -31.26
CA VAL A 114 29.62 -0.04 -29.79
C VAL A 114 28.22 0.33 -29.28
N ILE A 115 27.61 1.40 -29.80
CA ILE A 115 26.26 1.82 -29.39
C ILE A 115 25.22 0.76 -29.76
N VAL A 116 25.24 0.28 -31.01
CA VAL A 116 24.32 -0.77 -31.47
C VAL A 116 24.51 -2.03 -30.63
N THR A 117 25.75 -2.51 -30.47
CA THR A 117 26.04 -3.70 -29.67
C THR A 117 25.57 -3.52 -28.24
N PHE A 118 25.81 -2.36 -27.62
CA PHE A 118 25.35 -2.07 -26.26
C PHE A 118 23.81 -2.10 -26.14
N LEU A 119 23.08 -1.51 -27.10
CA LEU A 119 21.61 -1.51 -27.10
C LEU A 119 21.04 -2.91 -27.27
N TRP A 120 21.55 -3.69 -28.23
CA TRP A 120 21.04 -5.05 -28.46
C TRP A 120 21.45 -6.02 -27.35
N THR A 121 22.68 -5.93 -26.84
CA THR A 121 23.10 -6.71 -25.67
C THR A 121 22.33 -6.33 -24.41
N SER A 122 21.87 -5.09 -24.28
CA SER A 122 21.00 -4.68 -23.16
C SER A 122 19.68 -5.44 -23.14
N LEU A 123 19.06 -5.67 -24.29
CA LEU A 123 17.82 -6.45 -24.40
C LEU A 123 18.05 -7.91 -24.01
N ILE A 124 19.13 -8.51 -24.52
CA ILE A 124 19.53 -9.88 -24.15
C ILE A 124 19.76 -9.94 -22.65
N TYR A 125 20.43 -8.94 -22.08
CA TYR A 125 20.76 -8.88 -20.66
C TYR A 125 19.50 -8.74 -19.78
N ILE A 126 18.54 -7.89 -20.17
CA ILE A 126 17.23 -7.78 -19.52
C ILE A 126 16.47 -9.11 -19.57
N SER A 127 16.52 -9.82 -20.70
CA SER A 127 15.88 -11.13 -20.87
C SER A 127 16.52 -12.21 -19.98
N ILE A 128 17.87 -12.26 -19.91
CA ILE A 128 18.60 -13.16 -19.02
C ILE A 128 18.24 -12.89 -17.56
N ILE A 129 18.26 -11.64 -17.11
CA ILE A 129 17.88 -11.31 -15.73
C ILE A 129 16.43 -11.68 -15.44
N SER A 130 15.50 -11.38 -16.36
CA SER A 130 14.09 -11.75 -16.20
C SER A 130 13.95 -13.27 -16.02
N THR A 131 14.72 -14.06 -16.78
CA THR A 131 14.77 -15.52 -16.67
C THR A 131 15.38 -15.98 -15.35
N LEU A 132 16.45 -15.32 -14.87
CA LEU A 132 17.07 -15.62 -13.58
C LEU A 132 16.13 -15.32 -12.40
N ILE A 133 15.39 -14.22 -12.45
CA ILE A 133 14.38 -13.87 -11.43
C ILE A 133 13.23 -14.87 -11.47
N PHE A 134 12.75 -15.22 -12.67
CA PHE A 134 11.73 -16.24 -12.85
C PHE A 134 12.16 -17.60 -12.23
N ARG A 135 13.44 -17.95 -12.36
CA ARG A 135 14.03 -19.15 -11.73
C ARG A 135 14.45 -18.96 -10.26
N SER A 136 14.17 -17.79 -9.67
CA SER A 136 14.56 -17.41 -8.29
C SER A 136 16.07 -17.53 -7.97
N TRP A 137 16.93 -17.42 -8.98
CA TRP A 137 18.38 -17.49 -8.80
C TRP A 137 18.97 -16.20 -8.24
N LYS A 138 20.02 -16.32 -7.40
CA LYS A 138 20.71 -15.18 -6.81
C LYS A 138 21.53 -14.45 -7.88
N ILE A 139 21.21 -13.18 -8.15
CA ILE A 139 21.93 -12.35 -9.11
C ILE A 139 23.14 -11.67 -8.43
N PRO A 140 24.38 -11.84 -8.93
CA PRO A 140 25.54 -11.15 -8.37
C PRO A 140 25.41 -9.63 -8.47
N LYS A 141 25.81 -8.91 -7.41
CA LYS A 141 25.67 -7.44 -7.36
C LYS A 141 26.47 -6.69 -8.43
N ALA A 142 27.61 -7.24 -8.86
CA ALA A 142 28.46 -6.64 -9.89
C ALA A 142 27.77 -6.60 -11.26
N PHE A 143 27.08 -7.69 -11.59
CA PHE A 143 26.28 -7.86 -12.81
C PHE A 143 25.20 -6.78 -12.94
N ILE A 144 24.61 -6.33 -11.84
CA ILE A 144 23.61 -5.24 -11.86
C ILE A 144 24.28 -3.85 -11.93
N LYS A 145 25.35 -3.62 -11.15
CA LYS A 145 25.92 -2.28 -10.98
C LYS A 145 26.50 -1.66 -12.25
N LEU A 146 27.25 -2.44 -13.04
CA LEU A 146 27.94 -1.93 -14.22
C LEU A 146 26.94 -1.51 -15.34
N PRO A 147 25.97 -2.36 -15.73
CA PRO A 147 24.93 -1.97 -16.68
C PRO A 147 24.09 -0.79 -16.20
N SER A 148 23.68 -0.74 -14.91
CA SER A 148 22.95 0.41 -14.36
C SER A 148 23.73 1.72 -14.53
N PHE A 149 25.05 1.70 -14.35
CA PHE A 149 25.89 2.88 -14.56
C PHE A 149 25.96 3.27 -16.04
N LEU A 150 26.17 2.30 -16.94
CA LEU A 150 26.24 2.52 -18.37
C LEU A 150 24.91 3.03 -18.94
N PHE A 151 23.77 2.47 -18.50
CA PHE A 151 22.44 2.98 -18.84
C PHE A 151 22.23 4.40 -18.30
N GLY A 152 22.61 4.65 -17.05
CA GLY A 152 22.54 5.98 -16.47
C GLY A 152 23.32 6.99 -17.32
N PHE A 153 24.54 6.66 -17.75
CA PHE A 153 25.33 7.51 -18.63
C PHE A 153 24.71 7.68 -20.02
N LEU A 154 24.37 6.57 -20.68
CA LEU A 154 23.81 6.58 -22.04
C LEU A 154 22.49 7.34 -22.12
N PHE A 155 21.59 7.14 -21.18
CA PHE A 155 20.24 7.74 -21.22
C PHE A 155 20.20 9.16 -20.68
N SER A 156 21.18 9.59 -19.86
CA SER A 156 21.21 10.97 -19.32
C SER A 156 22.10 11.94 -20.11
N VAL A 157 23.33 11.53 -20.45
CA VAL A 157 24.35 12.39 -21.11
C VAL A 157 24.65 11.90 -22.53
N GLY A 158 24.61 10.59 -22.76
CA GLY A 158 24.91 9.99 -24.07
C GLY A 158 23.75 10.01 -25.07
N TYR A 159 22.55 10.43 -24.65
CA TYR A 159 21.32 10.22 -25.43
C TYR A 159 21.37 10.95 -26.78
N ILE A 160 21.69 12.25 -26.77
CA ILE A 160 21.73 13.07 -28.00
C ILE A 160 22.88 12.61 -28.92
N PRO A 161 24.14 12.46 -28.46
CA PRO A 161 25.22 11.99 -29.32
C PRO A 161 24.98 10.60 -29.90
N SER A 162 24.44 9.66 -29.11
CA SER A 162 24.15 8.32 -29.62
C SER A 162 23.03 8.35 -30.64
N LEU A 163 21.98 9.15 -30.43
CA LEU A 163 20.91 9.31 -31.40
C LEU A 163 21.42 9.94 -32.71
N MET A 164 22.28 10.96 -32.61
CA MET A 164 22.97 11.56 -33.75
C MET A 164 23.75 10.51 -34.55
N ILE A 165 24.61 9.72 -33.88
CA ILE A 165 25.42 8.68 -34.54
C ILE A 165 24.54 7.66 -35.28
N LEU A 166 23.43 7.25 -34.67
CA LEU A 166 22.51 6.27 -35.25
C LEU A 166 21.77 6.83 -36.48
N LEU A 167 21.24 8.05 -36.40
CA LEU A 167 20.48 8.66 -37.50
C LEU A 167 21.38 9.12 -38.66
N VAL A 168 22.55 9.68 -38.37
CA VAL A 168 23.54 10.07 -39.39
C VAL A 168 24.04 8.82 -40.13
N THR A 169 24.33 7.72 -39.41
CA THR A 169 24.64 6.43 -40.05
C THR A 169 23.49 5.97 -40.93
N ALA A 170 22.24 6.11 -40.44
CA ALA A 170 21.08 5.68 -41.21
C ALA A 170 20.88 6.46 -42.51
N LYS A 171 21.10 7.79 -42.49
CA LYS A 171 20.99 8.68 -43.65
C LYS A 171 22.08 8.38 -44.69
N TYR A 172 23.34 8.32 -44.25
CA TYR A 172 24.49 8.22 -45.15
C TYR A 172 24.85 6.79 -45.57
N SER A 173 24.20 5.77 -45.00
CA SER A 173 24.33 4.40 -45.52
C SER A 173 23.65 4.21 -46.89
N TYR A 174 22.68 5.07 -47.24
CA TYR A 174 21.94 5.01 -48.51
C TYR A 174 22.29 6.16 -49.45
N LEU A 175 22.44 7.37 -48.93
CA LEU A 175 22.73 8.57 -49.71
C LEU A 175 24.24 8.78 -49.84
N VAL A 176 24.73 8.95 -51.08
CA VAL A 176 26.09 9.44 -51.32
C VAL A 176 26.09 10.93 -51.01
N ASP A 177 26.88 11.35 -50.02
CA ASP A 177 26.85 12.76 -49.58
C ASP A 177 27.38 13.68 -50.69
N PRO A 178 26.68 14.78 -51.01
CA PRO A 178 27.28 15.95 -51.64
C PRO A 178 28.26 16.63 -50.67
N ASP A 179 29.41 17.07 -51.17
CA ASP A 179 30.43 17.79 -50.38
C ASP A 179 29.81 18.97 -49.59
N GLY A 180 29.92 18.99 -48.25
CA GLY A 180 29.55 20.18 -47.47
C GLY A 180 28.97 20.01 -46.06
N THR A 181 28.78 18.79 -45.55
CA THR A 181 28.23 18.55 -44.21
C THR A 181 29.31 18.46 -43.13
N LEU A 182 28.95 18.62 -41.84
CA LEU A 182 29.86 18.46 -40.67
C LEU A 182 30.47 17.05 -40.60
N TYR A 183 29.89 16.12 -41.35
CA TYR A 183 30.25 14.72 -41.45
C TYR A 183 30.90 14.39 -42.80
N SER A 184 31.39 15.38 -43.56
CA SER A 184 31.98 15.17 -44.89
C SER A 184 33.22 14.26 -44.89
N SER A 185 33.85 14.01 -43.74
CA SER A 185 34.90 13.00 -43.57
C SER A 185 34.39 11.56 -43.71
N LEU A 186 33.06 11.36 -43.63
CA LEU A 186 32.36 10.08 -43.79
C LEU A 186 32.00 9.85 -45.27
N SER A 187 33.02 9.77 -46.14
CA SER A 187 32.80 9.40 -47.53
C SER A 187 32.35 7.93 -47.66
N LYS A 188 31.66 7.60 -48.77
CA LYS A 188 31.09 6.27 -49.09
C LYS A 188 32.09 5.11 -48.96
N ASN A 189 33.39 5.38 -49.06
CA ASN A 189 34.45 4.39 -48.91
C ASN A 189 34.64 3.89 -47.47
N ASN A 190 34.17 4.64 -46.47
CA ASN A 190 34.35 4.32 -45.05
C ASN A 190 33.15 3.58 -44.42
N PHE A 191 32.00 3.49 -45.11
CA PHE A 191 30.75 2.94 -44.56
C PHE A 191 29.94 2.08 -45.57
N PRO A 192 30.41 0.88 -45.95
CA PRO A 192 29.73 0.02 -46.93
C PRO A 192 28.60 -0.82 -46.31
N LEU A 193 27.74 -0.24 -45.44
CA LEU A 193 26.63 -0.99 -44.84
C LEU A 193 25.37 -1.01 -45.72
N GLY A 194 25.25 -0.10 -46.69
CA GLY A 194 24.09 -0.03 -47.59
C GLY A 194 22.75 0.04 -46.85
N ALA A 195 21.73 -0.62 -47.39
CA ALA A 195 20.40 -0.68 -46.77
C ALA A 195 20.41 -1.27 -45.34
N PHE A 196 21.33 -2.18 -45.04
CA PHE A 196 21.45 -2.78 -43.71
C PHE A 196 21.82 -1.75 -42.65
N GLY A 197 22.74 -0.82 -42.96
CA GLY A 197 23.10 0.28 -42.05
C GLY A 197 21.94 1.22 -41.75
N SER A 198 21.10 1.52 -42.75
CA SER A 198 19.89 2.31 -42.57
C SER A 198 18.86 1.63 -41.67
N ILE A 199 18.55 0.35 -41.94
CA ILE A 199 17.60 -0.43 -41.13
C ILE A 199 18.11 -0.57 -39.68
N LEU A 200 19.40 -0.89 -39.51
CA LEU A 200 20.00 -1.07 -38.20
C LEU A 200 20.08 0.26 -37.41
N GLY A 201 20.42 1.36 -38.06
CA GLY A 201 20.46 2.69 -37.45
C GLY A 201 19.08 3.16 -36.98
N ILE A 202 18.04 3.04 -37.83
CA ILE A 202 16.66 3.44 -37.48
C ILE A 202 16.10 2.55 -36.38
N SER A 203 16.22 1.22 -36.50
CA SER A 203 15.73 0.29 -35.47
C SER A 203 16.42 0.50 -34.13
N SER A 204 17.74 0.75 -34.13
CA SER A 204 18.49 1.04 -32.91
C SER A 204 18.15 2.42 -32.32
N ALA A 205 17.82 3.42 -33.15
CA ALA A 205 17.37 4.73 -32.67
C ALA A 205 15.99 4.65 -31.98
N ILE A 206 15.06 3.87 -32.55
CA ILE A 206 13.76 3.58 -31.92
C ILE A 206 13.97 2.83 -30.62
N LEU A 207 14.86 1.82 -30.60
CA LEU A 207 15.19 1.08 -29.39
C LEU A 207 15.79 1.97 -28.30
N LEU A 208 16.73 2.86 -28.65
CA LEU A 208 17.31 3.85 -27.73
C LEU A 208 16.22 4.75 -27.13
N PHE A 209 15.28 5.23 -27.95
CA PHE A 209 14.16 6.04 -27.48
C PHE A 209 13.27 5.25 -26.49
N LEU A 210 12.84 4.04 -26.87
CA LEU A 210 12.00 3.19 -26.00
C LEU A 210 12.69 2.86 -24.67
N LEU A 211 13.97 2.48 -24.70
CA LEU A 211 14.74 2.19 -23.48
C LEU A 211 14.91 3.44 -22.61
N THR A 212 15.04 4.62 -23.21
CA THR A 212 15.14 5.88 -22.46
C THR A 212 13.80 6.28 -21.84
N VAL A 213 12.67 6.06 -22.53
CA VAL A 213 11.32 6.23 -21.96
C VAL A 213 11.11 5.29 -20.76
N ILE A 214 11.48 4.02 -20.91
CA ILE A 214 11.44 3.05 -19.81
C ILE A 214 12.34 3.53 -18.66
N TYR A 215 13.57 3.94 -18.95
CA TYR A 215 14.49 4.48 -17.93
C TYR A 215 13.88 5.66 -17.17
N GLU A 216 13.25 6.62 -17.85
CA GLU A 216 12.59 7.76 -17.21
C GLU A 216 11.42 7.31 -16.31
N LEU A 217 10.55 6.42 -16.80
CA LEU A 217 9.44 5.86 -16.01
C LEU A 217 9.93 5.11 -14.76
N PHE A 218 11.03 4.36 -14.86
CA PHE A 218 11.60 3.61 -13.74
C PHE A 218 12.53 4.45 -12.85
N THR A 219 12.96 5.63 -13.24
CA THR A 219 13.72 6.52 -12.35
C THR A 219 12.83 7.55 -11.65
N ALA A 220 11.61 7.75 -12.15
CA ALA A 220 10.57 8.56 -11.54
C ALA A 220 10.29 8.12 -10.10
N ASP A 221 10.38 9.08 -9.17
CA ASP A 221 10.10 8.88 -7.75
C ASP A 221 8.96 9.80 -7.34
N VAL A 222 7.79 9.22 -7.12
CA VAL A 222 6.53 9.96 -6.86
C VAL A 222 6.28 10.24 -5.39
N ARG A 223 7.25 9.92 -4.52
CA ARG A 223 7.14 10.09 -3.06
C ARG A 223 7.42 11.53 -2.66
N HIS A 224 6.38 12.29 -2.29
CA HIS A 224 6.48 13.69 -1.88
C HIS A 224 7.47 13.92 -0.74
N SER A 225 7.41 13.09 0.31
CA SER A 225 8.29 13.17 1.48
C SER A 225 9.77 12.94 1.15
N PHE A 226 10.07 12.28 0.03
CA PHE A 226 11.44 12.01 -0.40
C PHE A 226 12.09 13.16 -1.17
N SER A 227 11.36 14.24 -1.47
CA SER A 227 11.88 15.42 -2.17
C SER A 227 13.11 16.08 -1.50
N ASN A 228 13.24 15.92 -0.18
CA ASN A 228 14.40 16.36 0.59
C ASN A 228 15.66 15.52 0.34
N PHE A 229 15.49 14.24 0.02
CA PHE A 229 16.56 13.26 -0.19
C PHE A 229 16.88 13.03 -1.67
N ASN A 230 15.88 13.10 -2.53
CA ASN A 230 15.98 12.90 -3.97
C ASN A 230 15.43 14.13 -4.69
N ILE A 231 16.33 14.92 -5.27
CA ILE A 231 15.92 16.14 -5.99
C ILE A 231 15.11 15.84 -7.26
N LYS A 232 15.22 14.63 -7.83
CA LYS A 232 14.45 14.19 -9.01
C LYS A 232 13.05 13.70 -8.69
N ALA A 233 12.64 13.68 -7.42
CA ALA A 233 11.29 13.29 -7.08
C ALA A 233 10.28 14.26 -7.73
N ARG A 234 9.27 13.71 -8.40
CA ARG A 234 8.34 14.44 -9.27
C ARG A 234 6.94 13.82 -9.21
N SER A 235 5.91 14.61 -9.52
CA SER A 235 4.52 14.15 -9.54
C SER A 235 4.28 13.08 -10.58
N ASP A 236 4.75 13.31 -11.81
CA ASP A 236 4.50 12.52 -13.01
C ASP A 236 5.69 12.58 -13.98
N SER A 237 5.75 11.66 -14.93
CA SER A 237 6.84 11.61 -15.93
C SER A 237 6.45 12.12 -17.32
N ASN A 238 5.19 12.52 -17.54
CA ASN A 238 4.67 12.83 -18.88
C ASN A 238 5.42 13.99 -19.54
N LEU A 239 5.72 15.05 -18.79
CA LEU A 239 6.43 16.21 -19.32
C LEU A 239 7.86 15.87 -19.73
N ASP A 240 8.58 15.07 -18.94
CA ASP A 240 9.95 14.67 -19.26
C ASP A 240 9.98 13.72 -20.47
N ILE A 241 8.99 12.84 -20.61
CA ILE A 241 8.82 11.98 -21.80
C ILE A 241 8.52 12.83 -23.03
N ALA A 242 7.67 13.85 -22.91
CA ALA A 242 7.39 14.78 -24.01
C ALA A 242 8.64 15.58 -24.42
N GLN A 243 9.47 16.01 -23.47
CA GLN A 243 10.76 16.65 -23.74
C GLN A 243 11.78 15.66 -24.37
N LEU A 244 11.75 14.39 -23.99
CA LEU A 244 12.58 13.36 -24.61
C LEU A 244 12.18 13.16 -26.08
N PHE A 245 10.88 13.05 -26.35
CA PHE A 245 10.34 12.95 -27.71
C PHE A 245 10.65 14.20 -28.54
N SER A 246 10.59 15.38 -27.94
CA SER A 246 10.95 16.62 -28.62
C SER A 246 12.44 16.65 -29.01
N LYS A 247 13.34 16.17 -28.15
CA LYS A 247 14.76 16.01 -28.48
C LYS A 247 14.97 15.03 -29.64
N PHE A 248 14.23 13.92 -29.65
CA PHE A 248 14.26 12.96 -30.75
C PHE A 248 13.87 13.63 -32.08
N ILE A 249 12.78 14.40 -32.08
CA ILE A 249 12.32 15.15 -33.27
C ILE A 249 13.34 16.19 -33.70
N VAL A 250 13.91 16.97 -32.77
CA VAL A 250 14.92 17.99 -33.09
C VAL A 250 16.12 17.36 -33.79
N VAL A 251 16.64 16.26 -33.24
CA VAL A 251 17.77 15.51 -33.84
C VAL A 251 17.39 14.91 -35.19
N PHE A 252 16.19 14.34 -35.31
CA PHE A 252 15.69 13.80 -36.57
C PHE A 252 15.58 14.87 -37.67
N ILE A 253 14.96 16.02 -37.37
CA ILE A 253 14.84 17.14 -38.30
C ILE A 253 16.23 17.65 -38.69
N TYR A 254 17.14 17.82 -37.72
CA TYR A 254 18.50 18.27 -37.98
C TYR A 254 19.22 17.34 -38.98
N VAL A 255 19.14 16.02 -38.78
CA VAL A 255 19.83 15.05 -39.64
C VAL A 255 19.21 15.00 -41.04
N PHE A 256 17.89 14.90 -41.17
CA PHE A 256 17.24 14.66 -42.46
C PHE A 256 16.93 15.92 -43.26
N TYR A 257 16.57 17.03 -42.59
CA TYR A 257 16.08 18.25 -43.23
C TYR A 257 16.92 19.50 -42.90
N GLY A 258 17.80 19.42 -41.91
CA GLY A 258 18.48 20.58 -41.37
C GLY A 258 19.36 21.29 -42.40
N TYR A 259 20.00 20.57 -43.33
CA TYR A 259 20.90 21.18 -44.33
C TYR A 259 20.16 22.13 -45.29
N ASP A 260 19.06 21.66 -45.88
CA ASP A 260 18.29 22.43 -46.87
C ASP A 260 17.40 23.50 -46.23
N HIS A 261 16.91 23.26 -45.01
CA HIS A 261 15.93 24.09 -44.32
C HIS A 261 16.41 24.55 -42.95
N PHE A 262 17.68 24.95 -42.89
CA PHE A 262 18.36 25.26 -41.64
C PHE A 262 17.71 26.38 -40.81
N ILE A 263 17.25 27.47 -41.44
CA ILE A 263 16.58 28.58 -40.73
C ILE A 263 15.30 28.11 -40.05
N TRP A 264 14.51 27.26 -40.73
CA TRP A 264 13.29 26.67 -40.18
C TRP A 264 13.59 25.74 -39.01
N HIS A 265 14.69 24.99 -39.07
CA HIS A 265 15.14 24.17 -37.95
C HIS A 265 15.44 25.02 -36.70
N ILE A 266 16.18 26.12 -36.81
CA ILE A 266 16.45 27.00 -35.65
C ILE A 266 15.14 27.57 -35.10
N TRP A 267 14.25 28.05 -35.96
CA TRP A 267 12.94 28.56 -35.55
C TRP A 267 12.12 27.51 -34.80
N PHE A 268 12.12 26.28 -35.29
CA PHE A 268 11.45 25.17 -34.63
C PHE A 268 12.03 24.91 -33.23
N VAL A 269 13.35 24.85 -33.08
CA VAL A 269 14.00 24.67 -31.76
C VAL A 269 13.69 25.85 -30.82
N PHE A 270 13.68 27.07 -31.33
CA PHE A 270 13.32 28.27 -30.56
C PHE A 270 11.90 28.21 -30.00
N VAL A 271 10.91 27.93 -30.85
CA VAL A 271 9.49 27.85 -30.44
C VAL A 271 9.26 26.68 -29.49
N LEU A 272 9.84 25.52 -29.79
CA LEU A 272 9.70 24.31 -29.00
C LEU A 272 10.30 24.49 -27.60
N SER A 273 11.48 25.10 -27.49
CA SER A 273 12.14 25.37 -26.20
C SER A 273 11.36 26.39 -25.36
N LEU A 274 10.79 27.44 -25.95
CA LEU A 274 9.89 28.36 -25.25
C LEU A 274 8.61 27.68 -24.76
N MET A 275 7.99 26.87 -25.62
CA MET A 275 6.79 26.12 -25.28
C MET A 275 7.06 25.19 -24.09
N PHE A 276 8.11 24.38 -24.13
CA PHE A 276 8.45 23.50 -23.01
C PHE A 276 8.87 24.25 -21.76
N SER A 277 9.56 25.40 -21.88
CA SER A 277 9.88 26.25 -20.74
C SER A 277 8.61 26.72 -20.03
N TYR A 278 7.62 27.18 -20.78
CA TYR A 278 6.31 27.56 -20.26
C TYR A 278 5.57 26.37 -19.62
N LEU A 279 5.56 25.20 -20.28
CA LEU A 279 4.91 24.00 -19.73
C LEU A 279 5.58 23.54 -18.43
N THR A 280 6.92 23.52 -18.35
CA THR A 280 7.64 23.19 -17.12
C THR A 280 7.37 24.20 -16.01
N PHE A 281 7.27 25.49 -16.33
CA PHE A 281 6.87 26.50 -15.36
C PHE A 281 5.43 26.32 -14.87
N LYS A 282 4.49 26.04 -15.78
CA LYS A 282 3.07 25.86 -15.47
C LYS A 282 2.80 24.62 -14.62
N PHE A 283 3.38 23.47 -14.98
CA PHE A 283 3.12 22.21 -14.29
C PHE A 283 3.98 21.99 -13.05
N ASN A 284 5.19 22.56 -13.03
CA ASN A 284 6.10 22.48 -11.88
C ASN A 284 6.26 21.04 -11.35
N SER A 285 6.46 20.08 -12.26
CA SER A 285 6.37 18.63 -12.00
C SER A 285 7.33 18.13 -10.92
N TYR A 286 8.50 18.76 -10.74
CA TYR A 286 9.42 18.35 -9.68
C TYR A 286 8.99 18.93 -8.33
N PHE A 287 9.13 18.14 -7.27
CA PHE A 287 8.81 18.61 -5.92
C PHE A 287 9.80 19.66 -5.41
N ASN A 288 11.05 19.60 -5.88
CA ASN A 288 12.09 20.53 -5.49
C ASN A 288 12.11 21.74 -6.44
N PRO A 289 11.88 22.98 -5.93
CA PRO A 289 11.80 24.18 -6.76
C PRO A 289 13.10 24.48 -7.51
N ILE A 290 14.26 24.11 -6.94
CA ILE A 290 15.57 24.32 -7.56
C ILE A 290 15.69 23.52 -8.85
N LEU A 291 15.19 22.28 -8.89
CA LEU A 291 15.29 21.45 -10.10
C LEU A 291 14.38 21.96 -11.21
N ASN A 292 13.17 22.43 -10.87
CA ASN A 292 12.31 23.12 -11.84
C ASN A 292 13.01 24.36 -12.39
N ALA A 293 13.61 25.19 -11.54
CA ALA A 293 14.34 26.37 -11.97
C ALA A 293 15.52 26.02 -12.90
N ILE A 294 16.28 24.95 -12.62
CA ILE A 294 17.36 24.46 -13.48
C ILE A 294 16.81 24.09 -14.87
N ARG A 295 15.75 23.29 -14.94
CA ARG A 295 15.15 22.82 -16.20
C ARG A 295 14.57 23.97 -17.03
N ILE A 296 13.82 24.88 -16.42
CA ILE A 296 13.24 26.05 -17.10
C ILE A 296 14.35 26.95 -17.63
N THR A 297 15.37 27.21 -16.81
CA THR A 297 16.52 28.05 -17.21
C THR A 297 17.25 27.44 -18.41
N GLN A 298 17.44 26.12 -18.44
CA GLN A 298 18.08 25.44 -19.55
C GLN A 298 17.33 25.58 -20.86
N LEU A 299 16.00 25.42 -20.82
CA LEU A 299 15.16 25.61 -22.00
C LEU A 299 15.18 27.06 -22.49
N LEU A 300 15.23 28.04 -21.57
CA LEU A 300 15.38 29.45 -21.93
C LEU A 300 16.77 29.80 -22.46
N ILE A 301 17.83 29.18 -21.92
CA ILE A 301 19.19 29.32 -22.45
C ILE A 301 19.22 28.77 -23.88
N LEU A 302 18.65 27.59 -24.12
CA LEU A 302 18.56 27.01 -25.46
C LEU A 302 17.78 27.93 -26.41
N SER A 303 16.63 28.46 -25.98
CA SER A 303 15.86 29.45 -26.72
C SER A 303 16.68 30.71 -27.02
N GLY A 304 17.44 31.21 -26.04
CA GLY A 304 18.34 32.35 -26.20
C GLY A 304 19.44 32.09 -27.24
N PHE A 305 20.03 30.88 -27.25
CA PHE A 305 20.98 30.48 -28.29
C PHE A 305 20.31 30.46 -29.66
N SER A 306 19.16 29.79 -29.82
CA SER A 306 18.42 29.77 -31.09
C SER A 306 18.10 31.18 -31.58
N PHE A 307 17.65 32.06 -30.68
CA PHE A 307 17.37 33.46 -31.00
C PHE A 307 18.63 34.22 -31.44
N SER A 308 19.77 34.00 -30.79
CA SER A 308 21.04 34.61 -31.19
C SER A 308 21.49 34.20 -32.58
N PHE A 309 21.26 32.93 -32.96
CA PHE A 309 21.52 32.44 -34.32
C PHE A 309 20.58 33.10 -35.34
N LEU A 310 19.29 33.24 -35.02
CA LEU A 310 18.33 33.93 -35.88
C LEU A 310 18.72 35.41 -36.11
N ILE A 311 19.16 36.12 -35.06
CA ILE A 311 19.67 37.50 -35.20
C ILE A 311 20.93 37.54 -36.05
N GLY A 312 21.89 36.64 -35.80
CA GLY A 312 23.14 36.58 -36.54
C GLY A 312 22.93 36.35 -38.05
N ILE A 313 21.93 35.53 -38.40
CA ILE A 313 21.50 35.31 -39.80
C ILE A 313 20.81 36.55 -40.36
N ALA A 314 19.86 37.14 -39.62
CA ALA A 314 19.12 38.32 -40.07
C ALA A 314 20.03 39.55 -40.29
N MET A 315 21.09 39.68 -39.50
CA MET A 315 22.07 40.77 -39.60
C MET A 315 23.30 40.41 -40.44
N ASP A 316 23.37 39.19 -40.97
CA ASP A 316 24.53 38.63 -41.68
C ASP A 316 25.87 38.91 -40.96
N ASN A 317 25.95 38.57 -39.67
CA ASN A 317 27.16 38.81 -38.87
C ASN A 317 27.34 37.76 -37.75
N ALA A 318 28.32 36.88 -37.92
CA ALA A 318 28.66 35.84 -36.96
C ALA A 318 29.22 36.38 -35.62
N GLY A 319 29.78 37.60 -35.63
CA GLY A 319 30.31 38.23 -34.42
C GLY A 319 29.23 38.53 -33.38
N ILE A 320 27.99 38.76 -33.82
CA ILE A 320 26.86 38.98 -32.93
C ILE A 320 26.55 37.67 -32.19
N THR A 321 26.36 36.57 -32.90
CA THR A 321 26.12 35.26 -32.30
C THR A 321 27.23 34.86 -31.31
N PHE A 322 28.50 35.14 -31.65
CA PHE A 322 29.65 34.90 -30.79
C PHE A 322 29.62 35.71 -29.47
N ILE A 323 29.29 37.01 -29.54
CA ILE A 323 29.18 37.85 -28.33
C ILE A 323 28.00 37.37 -27.47
N PHE A 324 26.87 37.02 -28.10
CA PHE A 324 25.71 36.50 -27.40
C PHE A 324 26.01 35.17 -26.69
N SER A 325 26.70 34.24 -27.35
CA SER A 325 27.00 32.92 -26.82
C SER A 325 27.96 32.93 -25.63
N ILE A 326 28.97 33.80 -25.64
CA ILE A 326 30.00 33.85 -24.58
C ILE A 326 29.60 34.78 -23.43
N CYS A 327 29.07 35.96 -23.74
CA CYS A 327 28.88 37.01 -22.74
C CYS A 327 27.43 37.11 -22.27
N ILE A 328 26.50 37.28 -23.22
CA ILE A 328 25.13 37.70 -22.89
C ILE A 328 24.30 36.53 -22.34
N ILE A 329 24.28 35.39 -23.04
CA ILE A 329 23.42 34.24 -22.67
C ILE A 329 23.85 33.64 -21.32
N PRO A 330 25.14 33.41 -21.02
CA PRO A 330 25.54 32.89 -19.70
C PRO A 330 25.20 33.85 -18.55
N ALA A 331 25.43 35.16 -18.73
CA ALA A 331 25.10 36.17 -17.73
C ALA A 331 23.58 36.26 -17.50
N ALA A 332 22.80 36.28 -18.59
CA ALA A 332 21.34 36.27 -18.55
C ALA A 332 20.83 34.98 -17.88
N GLY A 333 21.43 33.82 -18.17
CA GLY A 333 21.07 32.54 -17.58
C GLY A 333 21.11 32.55 -16.05
N ILE A 334 22.13 33.17 -15.44
CA ILE A 334 22.24 33.31 -13.98
C ILE A 334 21.12 34.19 -13.40
N LEU A 335 20.81 35.32 -14.06
CA LEU A 335 19.75 36.23 -13.64
C LEU A 335 18.36 35.60 -13.79
N ILE A 336 18.14 34.91 -14.93
CA ILE A 336 16.93 34.14 -15.23
C ILE A 336 16.73 33.05 -14.19
N PHE A 337 17.77 32.29 -13.84
CA PHE A 337 17.71 31.25 -12.81
C PHE A 337 17.24 31.81 -11.46
N ARG A 338 17.84 32.91 -11.00
CA ARG A 338 17.44 33.56 -9.74
C ARG A 338 15.99 34.04 -9.77
N LYS A 339 15.57 34.68 -10.87
CA LYS A 339 14.20 35.19 -11.01
C LYS A 339 13.18 34.05 -11.06
N ILE A 340 13.47 32.97 -11.79
CA ILE A 340 12.60 31.79 -11.86
C ILE A 340 12.50 31.11 -10.52
N LEU A 341 13.61 30.95 -9.80
CA LEU A 341 13.59 30.35 -8.47
C LEU A 341 12.61 31.07 -7.54
N ILE A 342 12.69 32.41 -7.51
CA ILE A 342 11.76 33.25 -6.73
C ILE A 342 10.32 33.08 -7.22
N LEU A 343 10.09 33.04 -8.54
CA LEU A 343 8.75 32.87 -9.10
C LEU A 343 8.14 31.49 -8.81
N VAL A 344 8.95 30.43 -8.86
CA VAL A 344 8.53 29.06 -8.55
C VAL A 344 8.23 28.92 -7.06
N GLU A 345 9.06 29.48 -6.19
CA GLU A 345 8.83 29.49 -4.74
C GLU A 345 7.57 30.31 -4.35
N ASN A 346 7.35 31.43 -5.03
CA ASN A 346 6.21 32.32 -4.80
C ASN A 346 4.96 31.98 -5.63
N SER A 347 5.02 30.93 -6.46
CA SER A 347 3.86 30.52 -7.26
C SER A 347 2.75 30.12 -6.29
N LYS A 348 1.77 31.02 -6.15
CA LYS A 348 0.62 30.81 -5.27
C LYS A 348 -0.18 29.63 -5.80
N GLU A 349 -0.72 28.85 -4.87
CA GLU A 349 -1.74 27.84 -5.13
C GLU A 349 -2.87 28.52 -5.89
N SER A 350 -2.92 28.32 -7.21
CA SER A 350 -3.98 28.88 -8.04
C SER A 350 -5.32 28.28 -7.63
N GLN A 351 -6.36 29.11 -7.63
CA GLN A 351 -7.72 28.71 -7.30
C GLN A 351 -8.15 27.47 -8.11
N VAL A 352 -8.85 26.59 -7.40
CA VAL A 352 -9.50 25.32 -7.79
C VAL A 352 -9.73 25.18 -9.30
N SER A 353 -8.73 24.68 -10.02
CA SER A 353 -8.97 24.03 -11.30
C SER A 353 -9.11 22.52 -11.07
N LEU A 354 -10.03 21.90 -11.81
CA LEU A 354 -10.33 20.47 -11.79
C LEU A 354 -9.22 19.61 -12.45
N ASP A 355 -7.96 20.05 -12.41
CA ASP A 355 -6.83 19.36 -13.04
C ASP A 355 -5.97 18.63 -11.99
N GLN A 356 -5.43 17.46 -12.35
CA GLN A 356 -4.64 16.60 -11.46
C GLN A 356 -3.44 17.34 -10.88
N HIS A 357 -2.76 18.08 -11.74
CA HIS A 357 -1.55 18.83 -11.39
C HIS A 357 -1.88 20.00 -10.47
N ALA A 358 -2.98 20.69 -10.73
CA ALA A 358 -3.41 21.78 -9.87
C ALA A 358 -3.78 21.28 -8.48
N PHE A 359 -4.47 20.14 -8.40
CA PHE A 359 -4.72 19.49 -7.11
C PHE A 359 -3.42 19.13 -6.40
N GLU A 360 -2.50 18.44 -7.09
CA GLU A 360 -1.22 18.05 -6.50
C GLU A 360 -0.46 19.26 -5.95
N LEU A 361 -0.38 20.36 -6.71
CA LEU A 361 0.28 21.59 -6.28
C LEU A 361 -0.35 22.19 -5.01
N GLN A 362 -1.68 22.11 -4.86
CA GLN A 362 -2.40 22.57 -3.66
C GLN A 362 -2.11 21.71 -2.43
N ILE A 363 -1.97 20.39 -2.60
CA ILE A 363 -1.74 19.48 -1.47
C ILE A 363 -0.26 19.20 -1.19
N ARG A 364 0.64 19.54 -2.13
CA ARG A 364 2.07 19.19 -2.11
C ARG A 364 2.76 19.50 -0.78
N LYS A 365 2.53 20.70 -0.22
CA LYS A 365 3.12 21.13 1.05
C LYS A 365 2.65 20.26 2.22
N PHE A 366 1.37 19.93 2.23
CA PHE A 366 0.76 19.08 3.26
C PHE A 366 1.20 17.62 3.15
N LEU A 367 1.45 17.11 1.95
CA LEU A 367 1.97 15.75 1.74
C LEU A 367 3.42 15.58 2.22
N MET A 368 4.19 16.67 2.25
CA MET A 368 5.57 16.69 2.73
C MET A 368 5.68 16.90 4.25
N ASP A 369 4.64 17.45 4.88
CA ASP A 369 4.63 17.73 6.30
C ASP A 369 4.18 16.49 7.10
N PRO A 370 5.03 15.97 8.02
CA PRO A 370 4.64 14.88 8.91
C PRO A 370 3.62 15.27 9.99
N SER A 371 3.23 16.55 10.10
CA SER A 371 2.27 16.99 11.12
C SER A 371 0.89 16.31 10.96
N THR A 372 0.42 15.65 12.02
CA THR A 372 -0.87 14.94 12.03
C THR A 372 -2.08 15.87 12.06
N THR A 373 -1.88 17.16 12.31
CA THR A 373 -2.92 18.19 12.43
C THR A 373 -3.78 18.36 11.17
N HIS A 374 -3.30 17.96 10.01
CA HIS A 374 -4.01 18.12 8.73
C HIS A 374 -4.39 16.81 8.05
N SER A 375 -4.12 15.65 8.66
CA SER A 375 -4.34 14.34 8.03
C SER A 375 -5.79 14.13 7.60
N GLY A 376 -6.76 14.45 8.47
CA GLY A 376 -8.19 14.32 8.15
C GLY A 376 -8.64 15.18 6.97
N ASN A 377 -8.14 16.42 6.88
CA ASN A 377 -8.48 17.33 5.78
C ASN A 377 -7.90 16.84 4.45
N ILE A 378 -6.68 16.30 4.45
CA ILE A 378 -6.04 15.73 3.25
C ILE A 378 -6.81 14.50 2.78
N ILE A 379 -7.20 13.62 3.70
CA ILE A 379 -7.97 12.40 3.39
C ILE A 379 -9.33 12.76 2.79
N ASN A 380 -10.02 13.74 3.36
CA ASN A 380 -11.29 14.22 2.82
C ASN A 380 -11.11 14.83 1.42
N LYS A 381 -10.06 15.62 1.18
CA LYS A 381 -9.74 16.16 -0.16
C LYS A 381 -9.49 15.06 -1.19
N PHE A 382 -8.75 14.00 -0.83
CA PHE A 382 -8.57 12.84 -1.72
C PHE A 382 -9.92 12.18 -2.02
N ALA A 383 -10.76 11.96 -1.00
CA ALA A 383 -12.08 11.36 -1.17
C ALA A 383 -13.00 12.21 -2.08
N GLU A 384 -13.01 13.53 -1.92
CA GLU A 384 -13.75 14.46 -2.79
C GLU A 384 -13.31 14.34 -4.25
N ILE A 385 -12.02 14.19 -4.50
CA ILE A 385 -11.47 14.10 -5.86
C ILE A 385 -11.74 12.75 -6.50
N TYR A 386 -11.71 11.66 -5.73
CA TYR A 386 -12.10 10.36 -6.25
C TYR A 386 -13.57 10.27 -6.66
N ASN A 387 -14.43 11.13 -6.10
CA ASN A 387 -15.82 11.26 -6.56
C ASN A 387 -15.92 11.91 -7.93
N THR A 388 -14.88 12.61 -8.39
CA THR A 388 -14.82 13.18 -9.74
C THR A 388 -14.45 12.08 -10.75
N PRO A 389 -15.27 11.85 -11.80
CA PRO A 389 -15.12 10.70 -12.70
C PRO A 389 -13.79 10.66 -13.47
N MET A 390 -13.18 11.82 -13.73
CA MET A 390 -11.88 11.94 -14.40
C MET A 390 -10.74 11.31 -13.57
N PHE A 391 -10.72 11.57 -12.26
CA PHE A 391 -9.65 11.11 -11.36
C PHE A 391 -9.86 9.70 -10.83
N ARG A 392 -11.10 9.19 -10.89
CA ARG A 392 -11.43 7.82 -10.51
C ARG A 392 -10.63 6.75 -11.26
N ARG A 393 -10.08 7.11 -12.42
CA ARG A 393 -9.35 6.22 -13.32
C ARG A 393 -7.82 6.35 -13.21
N ASP A 394 -7.29 7.23 -12.36
CA ASP A 394 -5.86 7.44 -12.26
C ASP A 394 -5.21 6.66 -11.11
N LYS A 395 -4.33 5.71 -11.45
CA LYS A 395 -3.55 4.93 -10.48
C LYS A 395 -2.49 5.75 -9.78
N LEU A 396 -1.99 6.82 -10.42
CA LEU A 396 -0.92 7.64 -9.87
C LEU A 396 -1.40 8.42 -8.64
N LEU A 397 -2.62 8.95 -8.68
CA LEU A 397 -3.29 9.57 -7.53
C LEU A 397 -3.38 8.62 -6.32
N VAL A 398 -3.76 7.37 -6.55
CA VAL A 398 -3.80 6.33 -5.49
C VAL A 398 -2.40 6.05 -4.97
N ALA A 399 -1.37 6.07 -5.83
CA ALA A 399 0.01 5.90 -5.41
C ALA A 399 0.48 7.03 -4.50
N TRP A 400 0.13 8.28 -4.80
CA TRP A 400 0.42 9.43 -3.94
C TRP A 400 -0.23 9.28 -2.55
N GLU A 401 -1.51 8.92 -2.50
CA GLU A 401 -2.24 8.69 -1.25
C GLU A 401 -1.57 7.58 -0.42
N VAL A 402 -1.23 6.44 -1.05
CA VAL A 402 -0.58 5.32 -0.36
C VAL A 402 0.80 5.71 0.15
N TYR A 403 1.61 6.42 -0.63
CA TYR A 403 2.93 6.87 -0.18
C TYR A 403 2.87 7.88 0.97
N TYR A 404 1.84 8.74 0.98
CA TYR A 404 1.58 9.62 2.11
C TYR A 404 1.34 8.83 3.40
N PHE A 405 0.47 7.82 3.36
CA PHE A 405 0.25 6.95 4.52
C PHE A 405 1.51 6.17 4.93
N LEU A 406 2.27 5.64 3.96
CA LEU A 406 3.46 4.84 4.22
C LEU A 406 4.64 5.63 4.79
N HIS A 407 4.92 6.81 4.24
CA HIS A 407 6.17 7.52 4.50
C HIS A 407 5.99 8.82 5.30
N THR A 408 4.81 9.45 5.23
CA THR A 408 4.54 10.68 5.96
C THR A 408 3.84 10.36 7.28
N LEU A 409 2.81 9.51 7.28
CA LEU A 409 2.07 9.12 8.49
C LEU A 409 2.59 7.84 9.17
N ASN A 410 3.42 7.04 8.48
CA ASN A 410 3.87 5.71 8.93
C ASN A 410 2.73 4.75 9.31
N ASP A 411 1.54 4.89 8.71
CA ASP A 411 0.41 3.97 8.92
C ASP A 411 0.31 2.96 7.76
N ILE A 412 0.92 1.80 7.98
CA ILE A 412 0.93 0.69 7.02
C ILE A 412 -0.49 0.11 6.83
N ARG A 413 -1.38 0.19 7.83
CA ARG A 413 -2.72 -0.40 7.77
C ARG A 413 -3.59 0.34 6.78
N LEU A 414 -3.67 1.66 6.94
CA LEU A 414 -4.39 2.53 6.03
C LEU A 414 -3.78 2.46 4.63
N ALA A 415 -2.45 2.45 4.53
CA ALA A 415 -1.79 2.30 3.24
C ALA A 415 -2.22 1.03 2.49
N LYS A 416 -2.34 -0.12 3.17
CA LYS A 416 -2.84 -1.37 2.56
C LYS A 416 -4.30 -1.22 2.08
N ILE A 417 -5.16 -0.60 2.90
CA ILE A 417 -6.56 -0.34 2.55
C ILE A 417 -6.67 0.55 1.32
N LYS A 418 -5.90 1.65 1.26
CA LYS A 418 -5.90 2.54 0.10
C LYS A 418 -5.26 1.86 -1.13
N TYR A 419 -4.23 1.04 -0.94
CA TYR A 419 -3.59 0.26 -2.01
C TYR A 419 -4.55 -0.69 -2.70
N ALA A 420 -5.44 -1.36 -1.97
CA ALA A 420 -6.42 -2.27 -2.57
C ALA A 420 -7.32 -1.59 -3.62
N ARG A 421 -7.51 -0.26 -3.55
CA ARG A 421 -8.23 0.48 -4.60
C ARG A 421 -7.55 0.40 -5.96
N MET A 422 -6.21 0.29 -6.00
CA MET A 422 -5.42 0.24 -7.24
C MET A 422 -5.82 -0.90 -8.17
N GLY A 423 -6.24 -2.05 -7.63
CA GLY A 423 -6.68 -3.20 -8.43
C GLY A 423 -7.91 -2.91 -9.28
N SER A 424 -8.72 -1.90 -8.89
CA SER A 424 -9.96 -1.55 -9.59
C SER A 424 -9.82 -0.42 -10.62
N VAL A 425 -8.62 0.15 -10.77
CA VAL A 425 -8.34 1.32 -11.61
C VAL A 425 -7.70 0.88 -12.92
N LEU A 426 -7.87 1.65 -14.01
CA LEU A 426 -7.28 1.33 -15.31
C LEU A 426 -5.74 1.37 -15.24
N PRO A 427 -5.04 0.41 -15.88
CA PRO A 427 -3.59 0.34 -15.83
C PRO A 427 -2.97 1.51 -16.62
N SER A 428 -2.18 2.34 -15.95
CA SER A 428 -1.18 3.22 -16.58
C SER A 428 0.20 2.63 -16.35
N ILE A 429 1.12 2.73 -17.31
CA ILE A 429 2.46 2.12 -17.17
C ILE A 429 3.17 2.66 -15.91
N GLU A 430 3.14 3.99 -15.71
CA GLU A 430 3.71 4.62 -14.52
C GLU A 430 3.01 4.15 -13.23
N GLY A 431 1.68 4.13 -13.21
CA GLY A 431 0.90 3.67 -12.06
C GLY A 431 1.14 2.20 -11.69
N GLU A 432 1.32 1.32 -12.67
CA GLU A 432 1.67 -0.09 -12.49
C GLU A 432 3.07 -0.26 -11.89
N ILE A 433 4.04 0.52 -12.38
CA ILE A 433 5.41 0.54 -11.82
C ILE A 433 5.36 0.99 -10.35
N GLN A 434 4.58 2.02 -10.02
CA GLN A 434 4.44 2.47 -8.63
C GLN A 434 3.69 1.45 -7.76
N ALA A 435 2.63 0.81 -8.27
CA ALA A 435 1.90 -0.24 -7.57
C ALA A 435 2.81 -1.40 -7.17
N LEU A 436 3.66 -1.86 -8.11
CA LEU A 436 4.63 -2.94 -7.83
C LEU A 436 5.68 -2.54 -6.81
N ARG A 437 6.17 -1.29 -6.83
CA ARG A 437 7.09 -0.78 -5.80
C ARG A 437 6.46 -0.75 -4.42
N ILE A 438 5.22 -0.29 -4.34
CA ILE A 438 4.44 -0.27 -3.10
C ILE A 438 4.26 -1.70 -2.59
N GLN A 439 3.86 -2.63 -3.45
CA GLN A 439 3.69 -4.04 -3.09
C GLN A 439 4.99 -4.66 -2.58
N GLU A 440 6.12 -4.45 -3.26
CA GLU A 440 7.43 -4.92 -2.80
C GLU A 440 7.82 -4.30 -1.44
N TRP A 441 7.49 -3.03 -1.24
CA TRP A 441 7.78 -2.35 0.02
C TRP A 441 6.94 -2.92 1.16
N MET A 442 5.64 -3.15 0.94
CA MET A 442 4.71 -3.75 1.91
C MET A 442 5.09 -5.19 2.25
N LYS A 443 5.54 -5.99 1.27
CA LYS A 443 6.05 -7.36 1.50
C LYS A 443 7.28 -7.38 2.41
N LYS A 444 8.14 -6.36 2.32
CA LYS A 444 9.34 -6.22 3.18
C LYS A 444 9.02 -5.66 4.56
N HIS A 445 7.89 -4.98 4.71
CA HIS A 445 7.47 -4.33 5.95
C HIS A 445 5.99 -4.69 6.23
N PRO A 446 5.71 -5.93 6.67
CA PRO A 446 4.34 -6.42 6.83
C PRO A 446 3.48 -5.62 7.82
N GLY A 447 4.11 -4.79 8.67
CA GLY A 447 3.45 -3.96 9.68
C GLY A 447 3.07 -4.73 10.94
N THR A 448 2.55 -4.01 11.94
CA THR A 448 2.09 -4.56 13.23
C THR A 448 0.68 -5.15 13.16
N ASP A 449 -0.13 -4.80 12.16
CA ASP A 449 -1.49 -5.31 11.97
C ASP A 449 -1.49 -6.70 11.33
N GLN A 450 -0.92 -7.61 12.08
CA GLN A 450 -0.85 -9.02 11.76
C GLN A 450 -2.16 -9.71 12.06
N ILE A 451 -2.97 -9.27 13.03
CA ILE A 451 -4.10 -10.06 13.52
C ILE A 451 -5.16 -10.29 12.44
N ALA A 452 -5.71 -9.22 11.84
CA ALA A 452 -6.77 -9.35 10.84
C ALA A 452 -6.26 -10.03 9.54
N ASN A 453 -5.04 -9.69 9.13
CA ASN A 453 -4.43 -10.25 7.93
C ASN A 453 -4.06 -11.73 8.12
N ASN A 454 -3.48 -12.09 9.27
CA ASN A 454 -3.14 -13.47 9.60
C ASN A 454 -4.40 -14.33 9.68
N PHE A 455 -5.49 -13.79 10.23
CA PHE A 455 -6.76 -14.51 10.24
C PHE A 455 -7.31 -14.73 8.82
N LEU A 456 -7.25 -13.74 7.93
CA LEU A 456 -7.62 -13.94 6.52
C LEU A 456 -6.73 -14.95 5.80
N VAL A 457 -5.40 -14.87 6.01
CA VAL A 457 -4.45 -15.83 5.44
C VAL A 457 -4.74 -17.23 5.98
N TYR A 458 -5.00 -17.36 7.28
CA TYR A 458 -5.43 -18.59 7.91
C TYR A 458 -6.69 -19.17 7.27
N LEU A 459 -7.73 -18.35 7.05
CA LEU A 459 -8.97 -18.81 6.41
C LEU A 459 -8.72 -19.33 4.99
N ILE A 460 -7.84 -18.66 4.22
CA ILE A 460 -7.47 -19.13 2.87
C ILE A 460 -6.71 -20.44 2.95
N ASP A 461 -5.70 -20.53 3.83
CA ASP A 461 -4.91 -21.75 4.00
C ASP A 461 -5.78 -22.92 4.47
N LEU A 462 -6.77 -22.65 5.34
CA LEU A 462 -7.74 -23.62 5.81
C LEU A 462 -8.62 -24.14 4.68
N GLU A 463 -9.14 -23.25 3.83
CA GLU A 463 -9.96 -23.65 2.69
C GLU A 463 -9.17 -24.49 1.69
N VAL A 464 -7.92 -24.10 1.43
CA VAL A 464 -7.00 -24.90 0.60
C VAL A 464 -6.76 -26.27 1.24
N ALA A 465 -6.49 -26.33 2.54
CA ALA A 465 -6.29 -27.60 3.25
C ALA A 465 -7.52 -28.49 3.17
N LYS A 466 -8.73 -27.95 3.38
CA LYS A 466 -10.00 -28.68 3.22
C LYS A 466 -10.19 -29.22 1.81
N SER A 467 -9.87 -28.44 0.79
CA SER A 467 -9.97 -28.89 -0.61
C SER A 467 -8.97 -30.00 -0.94
N GLU A 468 -7.74 -29.92 -0.40
CA GLU A 468 -6.70 -30.95 -0.55
C GLU A 468 -7.14 -32.23 0.19
N ASP A 469 -7.72 -32.11 1.38
CA ASP A 469 -8.26 -33.21 2.18
C ASP A 469 -9.47 -33.89 1.52
N GLU A 470 -10.40 -33.11 0.95
CA GLU A 470 -11.52 -33.65 0.17
C GLU A 470 -11.01 -34.43 -1.05
N PHE A 471 -9.99 -33.92 -1.73
CA PHE A 471 -9.40 -34.57 -2.89
C PHE A 471 -8.71 -35.89 -2.51
N LEU A 472 -7.97 -35.91 -1.40
CA LEU A 472 -7.42 -37.13 -0.81
C LEU A 472 -8.54 -38.14 -0.51
N CYS A 473 -9.62 -37.70 0.14
CA CYS A 473 -10.77 -38.56 0.45
C CYS A 473 -11.40 -39.17 -0.82
N ARG A 474 -11.51 -38.40 -1.91
CA ARG A 474 -12.00 -38.90 -3.20
C ARG A 474 -11.09 -39.98 -3.78
N TYR A 475 -9.77 -39.77 -3.79
CA TYR A 475 -8.84 -40.78 -4.27
C TYR A 475 -8.83 -42.04 -3.41
N LEU A 476 -8.93 -41.90 -2.09
CA LEU A 476 -9.09 -43.03 -1.19
C LEU A 476 -10.37 -43.81 -1.55
N LEU A 477 -11.51 -43.14 -1.70
CA LEU A 477 -12.76 -43.79 -2.08
C LEU A 477 -12.66 -44.51 -3.43
N GLU A 478 -12.04 -43.89 -4.44
CA GLU A 478 -11.80 -44.52 -5.75
C GLU A 478 -10.89 -45.74 -5.64
N PHE A 479 -9.84 -45.66 -4.83
CA PHE A 479 -8.95 -46.78 -4.54
C PHE A 479 -9.69 -47.94 -3.87
N TRP A 480 -10.46 -47.66 -2.82
CA TRP A 480 -11.29 -48.67 -2.13
C TRP A 480 -12.35 -49.27 -3.06
N TYR A 481 -12.96 -48.46 -3.92
CA TYR A 481 -13.93 -48.92 -4.91
C TYR A 481 -13.29 -49.84 -5.94
N GLU A 482 -12.10 -49.51 -6.45
CA GLU A 482 -11.36 -50.35 -7.40
C GLU A 482 -10.93 -51.68 -6.77
N ILE A 483 -10.47 -51.67 -5.51
CA ILE A 483 -10.16 -52.88 -4.74
C ILE A 483 -11.40 -53.76 -4.59
N SER A 484 -12.54 -53.15 -4.30
CA SER A 484 -13.81 -53.85 -4.08
C SER A 484 -14.48 -54.30 -5.38
N SER A 485 -13.97 -53.86 -6.54
CA SER A 485 -14.56 -54.16 -7.83
C SER A 485 -14.30 -55.61 -8.26
N LYS A 486 -15.26 -56.23 -8.94
CA LYS A 486 -15.14 -57.63 -9.43
C LYS A 486 -14.06 -57.81 -10.51
N ARG A 487 -13.53 -56.73 -11.07
CA ARG A 487 -12.52 -56.72 -12.14
C ARG A 487 -11.46 -55.66 -11.84
N SER A 488 -10.83 -55.75 -10.67
CA SER A 488 -9.78 -54.83 -10.26
C SER A 488 -8.60 -54.87 -11.22
N SER A 489 -8.16 -53.71 -11.71
CA SER A 489 -6.94 -53.59 -12.51
C SER A 489 -5.75 -53.26 -11.61
N LEU A 490 -4.73 -54.13 -11.57
CA LEU A 490 -3.50 -53.88 -10.80
C LEU A 490 -2.81 -52.57 -11.20
N ASN A 491 -2.71 -52.28 -12.51
CA ASN A 491 -2.09 -51.04 -12.99
C ASN A 491 -2.87 -49.80 -12.51
N LYS A 492 -4.20 -49.88 -12.46
CA LYS A 492 -5.04 -48.77 -11.96
C LYS A 492 -4.86 -48.59 -10.45
N LEU A 493 -4.79 -49.69 -9.70
CA LEU A 493 -4.51 -49.67 -8.27
C LEU A 493 -3.12 -49.10 -7.96
N GLU A 494 -2.10 -49.47 -8.74
CA GLU A 494 -0.74 -48.93 -8.57
C GLU A 494 -0.71 -47.41 -8.82
N ASN A 495 -1.35 -46.95 -9.89
CA ASN A 495 -1.48 -45.52 -10.17
C ASN A 495 -2.23 -44.79 -9.06
N LEU A 496 -3.40 -45.30 -8.64
CA LEU A 496 -4.18 -44.70 -7.56
C LEU A 496 -3.42 -44.70 -6.22
N SER A 497 -2.65 -45.75 -5.92
CA SER A 497 -1.80 -45.83 -4.73
C SER A 497 -0.73 -44.74 -4.73
N ASN A 498 -0.08 -44.50 -5.87
CA ASN A 498 0.91 -43.43 -6.01
C ASN A 498 0.28 -42.04 -5.85
N GLU A 499 -0.90 -41.81 -6.43
CA GLU A 499 -1.64 -40.54 -6.28
C GLU A 499 -2.07 -40.31 -4.83
N VAL A 500 -2.64 -41.33 -4.17
CA VAL A 500 -2.99 -41.28 -2.74
C VAL A 500 -1.77 -40.95 -1.90
N TYR A 501 -0.63 -41.62 -2.12
CA TYR A 501 0.60 -41.34 -1.37
C TYR A 501 1.07 -39.89 -1.54
N CYS A 502 1.05 -39.37 -2.76
CA CYS A 502 1.41 -37.98 -3.06
C CYS A 502 0.47 -37.00 -2.35
N GLU A 503 -0.84 -37.23 -2.39
CA GLU A 503 -1.82 -36.36 -1.75
C GLU A 503 -1.78 -36.45 -0.21
N ILE A 504 -1.53 -37.63 0.38
CA ILE A 504 -1.27 -37.78 1.82
C ILE A 504 -0.14 -36.85 2.25
N ARG A 505 1.01 -36.91 1.57
CA ARG A 505 2.18 -36.07 1.90
C ARG A 505 1.87 -34.59 1.78
N LYS A 506 1.14 -34.20 0.73
CA LYS A 506 0.74 -32.82 0.48
C LYS A 506 -0.19 -32.28 1.57
N VAL A 507 -1.21 -33.05 1.97
CA VAL A 507 -2.14 -32.70 3.06
C VAL A 507 -1.40 -32.64 4.41
N GLU A 508 -0.55 -33.63 4.69
CA GLU A 508 0.27 -33.68 5.91
C GLU A 508 1.18 -32.44 6.03
N ASP A 509 1.92 -32.11 4.98
CA ASP A 509 2.79 -30.93 4.92
C ASP A 509 2.00 -29.62 5.07
N ARG A 510 0.79 -29.56 4.53
CA ARG A 510 -0.11 -28.41 4.65
C ARG A 510 -0.52 -28.18 6.09
N TYR A 511 -1.10 -29.20 6.74
CA TYR A 511 -1.54 -29.10 8.12
C TYR A 511 -0.37 -28.80 9.06
N LYS A 512 0.78 -29.47 8.89
CA LYS A 512 1.99 -29.18 9.68
C LYS A 512 2.42 -27.71 9.61
N LYS A 513 2.35 -27.08 8.43
CA LYS A 513 2.62 -25.63 8.28
C LYS A 513 1.57 -24.78 9.00
N MET A 514 0.31 -25.19 8.97
CA MET A 514 -0.79 -24.46 9.62
C MET A 514 -0.80 -24.57 11.15
N LEU A 515 -0.21 -25.62 11.75
CA LEU A 515 -0.15 -25.76 13.21
C LEU A 515 0.52 -24.56 13.92
N HIS A 516 1.39 -23.83 13.21
CA HIS A 516 2.00 -22.60 13.72
C HIS A 516 1.01 -21.47 14.01
N THR A 517 -0.19 -21.51 13.42
CA THR A 517 -1.24 -20.49 13.65
C THR A 517 -1.90 -20.62 15.03
N ASN A 518 -1.77 -21.79 15.66
CA ASN A 518 -2.32 -22.13 16.96
C ASN A 518 -3.86 -22.01 17.09
N HIS A 519 -4.59 -22.18 15.98
CA HIS A 519 -6.06 -22.24 15.95
C HIS A 519 -6.56 -23.66 16.28
N ALA A 520 -7.49 -23.78 17.22
CA ALA A 520 -7.99 -25.06 17.73
C ALA A 520 -8.62 -25.90 16.60
N HIS A 521 -9.34 -25.26 15.67
CA HIS A 521 -9.94 -25.93 14.51
C HIS A 521 -8.90 -26.69 13.65
N VAL A 522 -7.67 -26.19 13.50
CA VAL A 522 -6.62 -26.86 12.71
C VAL A 522 -6.14 -28.13 13.39
N TYR A 523 -5.94 -28.08 14.71
CA TYR A 523 -5.58 -29.25 15.50
C TYR A 523 -6.69 -30.30 15.49
N GLU A 524 -7.95 -29.87 15.49
CA GLU A 524 -9.10 -30.75 15.43
C GLU A 524 -9.17 -31.50 14.09
N LEU A 525 -9.07 -30.79 12.96
CA LEU A 525 -9.05 -31.40 11.63
C LEU A 525 -7.84 -32.31 11.44
N TYR A 526 -6.63 -31.84 11.76
CA TYR A 526 -5.43 -32.64 11.55
C TYR A 526 -5.35 -33.83 12.50
N GLY A 527 -5.68 -33.65 13.78
CA GLY A 527 -5.76 -34.73 14.76
C GLY A 527 -6.78 -35.79 14.36
N GLY A 528 -7.94 -35.36 13.85
CA GLY A 528 -8.96 -36.25 13.29
C GLY A 528 -8.49 -37.01 12.05
N LEU A 529 -7.78 -36.36 11.12
CA LEU A 529 -7.18 -37.00 9.95
C LEU A 529 -6.17 -38.07 10.36
N LEU A 530 -5.25 -37.74 11.27
CA LEU A 530 -4.24 -38.67 11.78
C LEU A 530 -4.88 -39.89 12.45
N GLN A 531 -5.89 -39.66 13.30
CA GLN A 531 -6.53 -40.73 14.05
C GLN A 531 -7.42 -41.62 13.18
N ASN A 532 -8.25 -41.01 12.33
CA ASN A 532 -9.31 -41.73 11.61
C ASN A 532 -8.85 -42.31 10.27
N ILE A 533 -7.92 -41.63 9.58
CA ILE A 533 -7.49 -42.01 8.23
C ILE A 533 -6.08 -42.62 8.26
N PHE A 534 -5.11 -41.98 8.94
CA PHE A 534 -3.73 -42.49 8.95
C PHE A 534 -3.46 -43.50 10.07
N GLN A 535 -4.39 -43.68 11.01
CA GLN A 535 -4.27 -44.58 12.17
C GLN A 535 -3.08 -44.27 13.08
N GLU A 536 -2.63 -43.02 13.11
CA GLU A 536 -1.58 -42.51 13.99
C GLU A 536 -2.18 -42.02 15.31
N PHE A 537 -2.82 -42.94 16.04
CA PHE A 537 -3.66 -42.63 17.21
C PHE A 537 -2.97 -41.76 18.27
N ASN A 538 -1.69 -42.00 18.57
CA ASN A 538 -0.97 -41.27 19.61
C ASN A 538 -0.73 -39.80 19.23
N GLU A 539 -0.32 -39.54 17.99
CA GLU A 539 -0.10 -38.18 17.51
C GLU A 539 -1.42 -37.43 17.36
N GLY A 540 -2.45 -38.08 16.79
CA GLY A 540 -3.80 -37.53 16.71
C GLY A 540 -4.37 -37.17 18.08
N ALA A 541 -4.26 -38.08 19.06
CA ALA A 541 -4.72 -37.84 20.43
C ALA A 541 -3.99 -36.66 21.11
N ASN A 542 -2.68 -36.50 20.88
CA ASN A 542 -1.92 -35.37 21.42
C ASN A 542 -2.39 -34.02 20.85
N LEU A 543 -2.69 -33.96 19.55
CA LEU A 543 -3.24 -32.75 18.93
C LEU A 543 -4.65 -32.45 19.45
N LEU A 544 -5.50 -33.46 19.56
CA LEU A 544 -6.85 -33.30 20.13
C LEU A 544 -6.81 -32.89 21.60
N HIS A 545 -5.86 -33.40 22.39
CA HIS A 545 -5.65 -32.92 23.76
C HIS A 545 -5.32 -31.43 23.80
N LYS A 546 -4.52 -30.94 22.85
CA LYS A 546 -4.21 -29.52 22.71
C LYS A 546 -5.44 -28.68 22.33
N VAL A 547 -6.39 -29.22 21.57
CA VAL A 547 -7.69 -28.57 21.31
C VAL A 547 -8.42 -28.29 22.62
N TYR A 548 -8.49 -29.26 23.55
CA TYR A 548 -9.14 -29.05 24.85
C TYR A 548 -8.46 -27.96 25.68
N GLN A 549 -7.13 -27.89 25.66
CA GLN A 549 -6.38 -26.83 26.35
C GLN A 549 -6.75 -25.45 25.78
N LEU A 550 -6.72 -25.30 24.46
CA LEU A 550 -7.07 -24.04 23.80
C LEU A 550 -8.53 -23.63 24.07
N LYS A 551 -9.48 -24.57 23.97
CA LYS A 551 -10.90 -24.30 24.28
C LYS A 551 -11.11 -23.90 25.75
N SER A 552 -10.35 -24.48 26.69
CA SER A 552 -10.43 -24.09 28.10
C SER A 552 -9.89 -22.68 28.37
N GLU A 553 -8.83 -22.26 27.66
CA GLU A 553 -8.31 -20.90 27.72
C GLU A 553 -9.31 -19.89 27.13
N GLU A 554 -9.99 -20.27 26.04
CA GLU A 554 -11.03 -19.47 25.40
C GLU A 554 -12.27 -19.30 26.29
N GLU A 555 -12.69 -20.35 27.00
CA GLU A 555 -13.82 -20.27 27.95
C GLU A 555 -13.56 -19.24 29.05
N ILE A 556 -12.33 -19.15 29.56
CA ILE A 556 -11.95 -18.14 30.57
C ILE A 556 -12.09 -16.72 29.98
N MET A 557 -11.61 -16.50 28.77
CA MET A 557 -11.73 -15.20 28.08
C MET A 557 -13.18 -14.82 27.77
N MET A 558 -14.02 -15.80 27.45
CA MET A 558 -15.45 -15.59 27.20
C MET A 558 -16.16 -15.01 28.43
N HIS A 559 -15.79 -15.45 29.64
CA HIS A 559 -16.35 -14.89 30.88
C HIS A 559 -15.94 -13.43 31.10
N GLU A 560 -14.74 -13.06 30.64
CA GLU A 560 -14.25 -11.67 30.72
C GLU A 560 -14.93 -10.73 29.72
N ASN A 561 -15.65 -11.28 28.72
CA ASN A 561 -16.57 -10.50 27.91
C ASN A 561 -15.84 -9.44 27.05
N VAL A 562 -14.56 -9.67 26.72
CA VAL A 562 -13.67 -8.76 25.97
C VAL A 562 -13.29 -9.35 24.61
N ILE A 563 -13.79 -8.75 23.53
CA ILE A 563 -13.34 -9.09 22.17
C ILE A 563 -12.01 -8.40 21.90
N THR A 564 -10.89 -9.10 22.07
CA THR A 564 -9.56 -8.55 21.78
C THR A 564 -9.08 -8.86 20.37
N LYS A 565 -9.48 -10.01 19.82
CA LYS A 565 -9.04 -10.55 18.53
C LYS A 565 -10.16 -11.35 17.84
N PHE A 566 -9.92 -11.78 16.60
CA PHE A 566 -10.76 -12.73 15.89
C PHE A 566 -10.49 -14.13 16.44
N GLU A 567 -11.21 -14.50 17.50
CA GLU A 567 -11.03 -15.75 18.25
C GLU A 567 -12.20 -16.70 17.99
N GLU A 568 -11.99 -18.01 18.18
CA GLU A 568 -12.95 -19.03 17.75
C GLU A 568 -14.26 -19.00 18.53
N TYR A 569 -14.25 -18.55 19.80
CA TYR A 569 -15.44 -18.37 20.64
C TYR A 569 -16.30 -17.14 20.29
N SER A 570 -15.84 -16.30 19.37
CA SER A 570 -16.61 -15.16 18.87
C SER A 570 -17.25 -15.48 17.53
N GLY A 571 -18.42 -14.91 17.25
CA GLY A 571 -19.05 -14.95 15.94
C GLY A 571 -18.22 -14.16 14.94
N ASN A 572 -17.48 -14.84 14.07
CA ASN A 572 -16.62 -14.21 13.08
C ASN A 572 -17.31 -14.23 11.71
N MET A 573 -17.32 -13.09 11.04
CA MET A 573 -17.78 -12.94 9.67
C MET A 573 -16.77 -12.15 8.84
N VAL A 574 -16.65 -12.50 7.56
CA VAL A 574 -15.90 -11.73 6.56
C VAL A 574 -16.86 -11.25 5.50
N ILE A 575 -16.93 -9.93 5.32
CA ILE A 575 -17.82 -9.29 4.35
C ILE A 575 -16.97 -8.64 3.27
N SER A 576 -17.32 -8.85 2.01
CA SER A 576 -16.62 -8.26 0.87
C SER A 576 -16.83 -6.74 0.82
N ALA A 577 -15.75 -5.99 0.67
CA ALA A 577 -15.78 -4.57 0.34
C ALA A 577 -15.34 -4.29 -1.11
N GLN A 578 -15.37 -5.31 -1.98
CA GLN A 578 -15.08 -5.15 -3.40
C GLN A 578 -16.27 -4.57 -4.16
N LYS A 579 -16.02 -3.80 -5.23
CA LYS A 579 -17.07 -3.13 -6.03
C LYS A 579 -18.15 -4.08 -6.59
N ARG A 580 -17.77 -5.30 -6.99
CA ARG A 580 -18.70 -6.27 -7.62
C ARG A 580 -19.58 -6.99 -6.60
N ASN A 581 -19.03 -7.30 -5.43
CA ASN A 581 -19.65 -8.14 -4.41
C ASN A 581 -19.87 -7.36 -3.09
N PHE A 582 -20.03 -6.04 -3.18
CA PHE A 582 -20.02 -5.18 -2.00
C PHE A 582 -21.11 -5.56 -0.99
N GLY A 583 -20.73 -5.75 0.28
CA GLY A 583 -21.65 -6.10 1.36
C GLY A 583 -22.06 -7.57 1.41
N ILE A 584 -21.51 -8.42 0.53
CA ILE A 584 -21.79 -9.87 0.54
C ILE A 584 -20.93 -10.56 1.59
N ILE A 585 -21.55 -11.42 2.41
CA ILE A 585 -20.86 -12.27 3.39
C ILE A 585 -20.14 -13.38 2.63
N ILE A 586 -18.83 -13.46 2.79
CA ILE A 586 -17.96 -14.47 2.15
C ILE A 586 -17.70 -15.64 3.11
N TYR A 587 -17.65 -15.34 4.40
CA TYR A 587 -17.39 -16.33 5.44
C TYR A 587 -18.18 -15.97 6.70
N ALA A 588 -18.68 -17.00 7.38
CA ALA A 588 -19.22 -16.94 8.72
C ALA A 588 -18.84 -18.24 9.45
N ASN A 589 -18.57 -18.17 10.75
CA ASN A 589 -18.43 -19.37 11.57
C ASN A 589 -19.77 -19.77 12.21
N GLU A 590 -19.81 -20.97 12.81
CA GLU A 590 -21.01 -21.51 13.46
C GLU A 590 -21.53 -20.61 14.58
N ILE A 591 -20.66 -19.94 15.32
CA ILE A 591 -21.08 -19.03 16.40
C ILE A 591 -21.81 -17.81 15.82
N ALA A 592 -21.33 -17.25 14.70
CA ALA A 592 -22.02 -16.17 14.02
C ALA A 592 -23.42 -16.61 13.54
N ALA A 593 -23.51 -17.82 12.99
CA ALA A 593 -24.77 -18.42 12.54
C ALA A 593 -25.76 -18.63 13.70
N GLN A 594 -25.27 -19.17 14.82
CA GLN A 594 -26.06 -19.34 16.05
C GLN A 594 -26.58 -18.01 16.59
N LEU A 595 -25.73 -16.97 16.65
CA LEU A 595 -26.12 -15.63 17.13
C LEU A 595 -27.21 -14.99 16.24
N LEU A 596 -27.13 -15.22 14.94
CA LEU A 596 -28.07 -14.71 13.95
C LEU A 596 -29.26 -15.64 13.70
N LYS A 597 -29.32 -16.80 14.39
CA LYS A 597 -30.33 -17.85 14.21
C LYS A 597 -30.51 -18.25 12.74
N ASP A 598 -29.40 -18.32 12.01
CA ASP A 598 -29.35 -18.79 10.62
C ASP A 598 -28.33 -19.94 10.50
N THR A 599 -28.19 -20.50 9.31
CA THR A 599 -27.15 -21.48 8.99
C THR A 599 -26.01 -20.80 8.24
N VAL A 600 -24.78 -21.30 8.41
CA VAL A 600 -23.60 -20.76 7.68
C VAL A 600 -23.84 -20.76 6.17
N ASP A 601 -24.45 -21.83 5.66
CA ASP A 601 -24.74 -22.00 4.23
C ASP A 601 -25.74 -20.96 3.69
N ASN A 602 -26.71 -20.55 4.50
CA ASN A 602 -27.62 -19.46 4.13
C ASN A 602 -26.95 -18.10 4.28
N MET A 603 -26.07 -17.91 5.26
CA MET A 603 -25.42 -16.62 5.48
C MET A 603 -24.45 -16.28 4.34
N VAL A 604 -23.62 -17.24 3.93
CA VAL A 604 -22.59 -17.02 2.91
C VAL A 604 -23.26 -16.78 1.55
N GLY A 605 -22.86 -15.71 0.87
CA GLY A 605 -23.45 -15.26 -0.39
C GLY A 605 -24.58 -14.23 -0.23
N ASN A 606 -25.14 -14.08 0.97
CA ASN A 606 -26.16 -13.09 1.27
C ASN A 606 -25.58 -11.72 1.66
N LYS A 607 -26.41 -10.67 1.57
CA LYS A 607 -26.03 -9.30 1.94
C LYS A 607 -26.13 -9.10 3.44
N ILE A 608 -25.13 -8.44 4.02
CA ILE A 608 -25.12 -8.10 5.45
C ILE A 608 -26.33 -7.23 5.86
N ASP A 609 -26.87 -6.43 4.94
CA ASP A 609 -28.02 -5.54 5.15
C ASP A 609 -29.25 -6.28 5.73
N GLN A 610 -29.38 -7.59 5.49
CA GLN A 610 -30.47 -8.42 6.03
C GLN A 610 -30.40 -8.57 7.56
N TYR A 611 -29.22 -8.48 8.15
CA TYR A 611 -28.98 -8.59 9.59
C TYR A 611 -28.88 -7.23 10.28
N ILE A 612 -29.05 -6.14 9.53
CA ILE A 612 -29.10 -4.78 10.06
C ILE A 612 -30.57 -4.43 10.37
N PRO A 613 -30.87 -3.91 11.57
CA PRO A 613 -32.23 -3.54 11.92
C PRO A 613 -32.74 -2.32 11.14
N GLU A 614 -34.05 -2.23 10.99
CA GLU A 614 -34.71 -1.07 10.38
C GLU A 614 -34.67 0.13 11.35
N PRO A 615 -34.58 1.38 10.85
CA PRO A 615 -34.47 1.79 9.44
C PRO A 615 -33.01 1.87 8.93
N TYR A 616 -32.03 1.35 9.68
CA TYR A 616 -30.61 1.56 9.39
C TYR A 616 -30.10 0.71 8.22
N ASN A 617 -30.79 -0.38 7.88
CA ASN A 617 -30.48 -1.25 6.76
C ASN A 617 -30.49 -0.52 5.41
N GLU A 618 -31.40 0.44 5.18
CA GLU A 618 -31.55 1.14 3.90
C GLU A 618 -30.29 1.92 3.49
N PHE A 619 -29.61 2.54 4.47
CA PHE A 619 -28.43 3.37 4.23
C PHE A 619 -27.11 2.67 4.60
N HIS A 620 -27.16 1.41 5.02
CA HIS A 620 -26.00 0.70 5.56
C HIS A 620 -24.91 0.51 4.49
N ALA A 621 -25.26 -0.01 3.33
CA ALA A 621 -24.33 -0.21 2.23
C ALA A 621 -23.64 1.10 1.77
N GLU A 622 -24.37 2.22 1.71
CA GLU A 622 -23.79 3.53 1.38
C GLU A 622 -22.81 3.99 2.48
N THR A 623 -23.17 3.79 3.74
CA THR A 623 -22.34 4.14 4.90
C THR A 623 -21.04 3.34 4.92
N MET A 624 -21.10 2.03 4.65
CA MET A 624 -19.92 1.17 4.50
C MET A 624 -19.05 1.64 3.33
N LYS A 625 -19.64 2.01 2.20
CA LYS A 625 -18.88 2.48 1.04
C LYS A 625 -18.17 3.79 1.34
N ARG A 626 -18.88 4.74 1.95
CA ARG A 626 -18.32 6.01 2.40
C ARG A 626 -17.17 5.78 3.39
N PHE A 627 -17.30 4.82 4.30
CA PHE A 627 -16.22 4.47 5.22
C PHE A 627 -14.97 3.98 4.49
N VAL A 628 -15.09 3.08 3.51
CA VAL A 628 -13.95 2.67 2.68
C VAL A 628 -13.26 3.89 2.07
N ASP A 629 -14.03 4.86 1.59
CA ASP A 629 -13.53 6.05 0.90
C ASP A 629 -12.84 7.04 1.87
N THR A 630 -13.48 7.36 2.99
CA THR A 630 -13.06 8.44 3.91
C THR A 630 -12.38 7.94 5.19
N CYS A 631 -12.11 6.64 5.35
CA CYS A 631 -11.53 6.14 6.59
C CYS A 631 -10.18 6.79 6.90
N THR A 632 -10.08 7.31 8.12
CA THR A 632 -8.85 7.79 8.77
C THR A 632 -8.28 6.74 9.72
N GLU A 633 -9.06 5.72 10.06
CA GLU A 633 -8.66 4.58 10.89
C GLU A 633 -9.25 3.30 10.30
N PRO A 634 -8.53 2.16 10.37
CA PRO A 634 -8.99 0.89 9.82
C PRO A 634 -10.11 0.26 10.67
N GLN A 635 -10.24 0.63 11.95
CA GLN A 635 -11.27 0.11 12.84
C GLN A 635 -12.53 0.99 12.80
N LEU A 636 -13.70 0.36 12.72
CA LEU A 636 -14.98 1.06 12.74
C LEU A 636 -15.56 1.02 14.16
N GLY A 637 -15.62 2.18 14.81
CA GLY A 637 -16.20 2.33 16.15
C GLY A 637 -15.32 1.78 17.27
N LYS A 638 -15.76 1.98 18.51
CA LYS A 638 -15.16 1.34 19.68
C LYS A 638 -15.76 -0.06 19.84
N ARG A 639 -15.32 -0.81 20.86
CA ARG A 639 -15.95 -2.09 21.25
C ARG A 639 -17.35 -1.79 21.78
N ASP A 640 -18.26 -1.59 20.86
CA ASP A 640 -19.58 -1.05 21.12
C ASP A 640 -20.59 -2.20 21.18
N THR A 641 -21.42 -2.18 22.22
CA THR A 641 -22.64 -2.98 22.24
C THR A 641 -23.66 -2.37 21.28
N LEU A 642 -24.08 -3.11 20.26
CA LEU A 642 -25.07 -2.71 19.27
C LEU A 642 -26.13 -3.82 19.13
N PHE A 643 -27.19 -3.51 18.39
CA PHE A 643 -28.24 -4.46 18.07
C PHE A 643 -28.10 -4.95 16.64
N ILE A 644 -28.25 -6.27 16.46
CA ILE A 644 -28.44 -6.90 15.15
C ILE A 644 -29.78 -7.56 15.06
N ARG A 645 -30.24 -7.72 13.83
CA ARG A 645 -31.45 -8.46 13.49
C ARG A 645 -31.08 -9.91 13.18
N ASP A 646 -31.72 -10.85 13.86
CA ASP A 646 -31.62 -12.27 13.54
C ASP A 646 -32.43 -12.60 12.27
N HIS A 647 -32.29 -13.84 11.75
CA HIS A 647 -33.03 -14.31 10.57
C HIS A 647 -34.56 -14.21 10.73
N ASN A 648 -35.05 -14.27 11.97
CA ASN A 648 -36.48 -14.21 12.30
C ASN A 648 -37.00 -12.77 12.46
N GLY A 649 -36.13 -11.75 12.32
CA GLY A 649 -36.49 -10.34 12.44
C GLY A 649 -36.43 -9.77 13.86
N TYR A 650 -35.98 -10.54 14.85
CA TYR A 650 -35.84 -10.08 16.24
C TYR A 650 -34.46 -9.47 16.50
N LEU A 651 -34.39 -8.63 17.53
CA LEU A 651 -33.13 -8.03 17.96
C LEU A 651 -32.33 -8.92 18.89
N SER A 652 -31.04 -9.01 18.63
CA SER A 652 -30.02 -9.56 19.53
C SER A 652 -29.03 -8.47 19.91
N GLU A 653 -28.79 -8.30 21.21
CA GLU A 653 -27.78 -7.39 21.73
C GLU A 653 -26.41 -8.05 21.71
N VAL A 654 -25.45 -7.45 21.01
CA VAL A 654 -24.12 -8.03 20.81
C VAL A 654 -23.03 -6.97 20.90
N LYS A 655 -21.83 -7.37 21.32
CA LYS A 655 -20.62 -6.54 21.23
C LYS A 655 -19.97 -6.76 19.88
N PHE A 656 -19.52 -5.70 19.22
CA PHE A 656 -18.83 -5.78 17.94
C PHE A 656 -17.38 -5.33 17.98
N LEU A 657 -16.57 -5.97 17.14
CA LEU A 657 -15.31 -5.46 16.63
C LEU A 657 -15.36 -5.53 15.10
N ILE A 658 -15.35 -4.37 14.45
CA ILE A 658 -15.34 -4.27 13.00
C ILE A 658 -14.01 -3.65 12.56
N ARG A 659 -13.26 -4.37 11.73
CA ARG A 659 -12.01 -3.90 11.14
C ARG A 659 -12.07 -4.01 9.62
N LEU A 660 -11.75 -2.92 8.93
CA LEU A 660 -11.49 -2.94 7.51
C LEU A 660 -10.04 -3.35 7.28
N THR A 661 -9.81 -4.37 6.47
CA THR A 661 -8.47 -4.81 6.09
C THR A 661 -8.37 -5.05 4.59
N ALA A 662 -7.14 -5.16 4.11
CA ALA A 662 -6.84 -5.49 2.73
C ALA A 662 -5.94 -6.72 2.66
N LEU A 663 -6.35 -7.70 1.86
CA LEU A 663 -5.50 -8.79 1.45
C LEU A 663 -5.24 -8.65 -0.05
N ASP A 664 -3.97 -8.44 -0.41
CA ASP A 664 -3.53 -8.08 -1.75
C ASP A 664 -4.27 -6.84 -2.32
N GLU A 665 -5.03 -7.03 -3.39
CA GLU A 665 -5.82 -5.99 -4.07
C GLU A 665 -7.30 -6.00 -3.65
N SER A 666 -7.64 -6.73 -2.59
CA SER A 666 -9.03 -6.95 -2.15
C SER A 666 -9.29 -6.42 -0.76
N LEU A 667 -10.44 -5.76 -0.58
CA LEU A 667 -10.89 -5.21 0.69
C LEU A 667 -11.93 -6.09 1.35
N TYR A 668 -11.80 -6.24 2.67
CA TYR A 668 -12.68 -7.05 3.51
C TYR A 668 -13.02 -6.33 4.80
N TYR A 669 -14.28 -6.39 5.20
CA TYR A 669 -14.71 -6.10 6.55
C TYR A 669 -14.65 -7.37 7.37
N MET A 670 -13.82 -7.34 8.40
CA MET A 670 -13.70 -8.37 9.41
C MET A 670 -14.61 -7.99 10.57
N VAL A 671 -15.60 -8.82 10.85
CA VAL A 671 -16.56 -8.61 11.93
C VAL A 671 -16.37 -9.74 12.94
N SER A 672 -16.13 -9.39 14.19
CA SER A 672 -16.22 -10.31 15.32
C SER A 672 -17.32 -9.81 16.24
N MET A 673 -18.20 -10.71 16.67
CA MET A 673 -19.33 -10.41 17.52
C MET A 673 -19.53 -11.42 18.64
N MET A 674 -20.07 -10.94 19.76
CA MET A 674 -20.32 -11.76 20.94
C MET A 674 -21.66 -11.38 21.56
N ALA A 675 -22.49 -12.36 21.92
CA ALA A 675 -23.73 -12.13 22.65
C ALA A 675 -23.46 -11.39 23.97
N CYS A 676 -24.33 -10.44 24.30
CA CYS A 676 -24.36 -9.91 25.66
C CYS A 676 -25.07 -10.91 26.57
N THR A 677 -24.41 -11.33 27.65
CA THR A 677 -24.91 -12.33 28.60
C THR A 677 -25.97 -11.78 29.58
N LYS A 678 -26.54 -10.61 29.32
CA LYS A 678 -27.48 -9.95 30.24
C LYS A 678 -28.91 -10.42 29.97
N ASN A 679 -29.65 -10.72 31.04
CA ASN A 679 -31.04 -11.16 30.96
C ASN A 679 -31.98 -9.94 30.83
N ARG A 680 -31.93 -9.30 29.67
CA ARG A 680 -32.71 -8.09 29.37
C ARG A 680 -33.22 -8.11 27.93
N GLU A 681 -34.38 -7.50 27.74
CA GLU A 681 -35.02 -7.37 26.43
C GLU A 681 -34.84 -5.93 25.92
N ALA A 682 -34.81 -5.75 24.60
CA ALA A 682 -34.58 -4.46 23.98
C ALA A 682 -35.54 -4.19 22.82
N ALA A 683 -35.89 -2.92 22.62
CA ALA A 683 -36.61 -2.45 21.45
C ALA A 683 -35.93 -1.20 20.86
N LEU A 684 -35.66 -1.23 19.55
CA LEU A 684 -35.27 -0.04 18.79
C LEU A 684 -36.50 0.79 18.52
N ILE A 685 -36.41 2.09 18.77
CA ILE A 685 -37.56 3.00 18.65
C ILE A 685 -37.21 4.27 17.86
N SER A 686 -38.24 4.93 17.32
CA SER A 686 -38.13 6.26 16.72
C SER A 686 -38.02 7.36 17.78
N LYS A 687 -37.73 8.60 17.35
CA LYS A 687 -37.71 9.77 18.24
C LYS A 687 -39.10 10.11 18.80
N GLU A 688 -40.14 9.57 18.19
CA GLU A 688 -41.54 9.68 18.59
C GLU A 688 -42.01 8.47 19.41
N GLY A 689 -41.14 7.47 19.64
CA GLY A 689 -41.45 6.29 20.45
C GLY A 689 -42.11 5.14 19.68
N MET A 690 -42.07 5.14 18.34
CA MET A 690 -42.55 4.02 17.52
C MET A 690 -41.53 2.88 17.51
N ILE A 691 -41.95 1.64 17.74
CA ILE A 691 -41.06 0.46 17.75
C ILE A 691 -40.71 0.03 16.33
N TYR A 692 -39.43 0.01 15.98
CA TYR A 692 -38.94 -0.52 14.69
C TYR A 692 -38.63 -2.01 14.77
N ASN A 693 -37.95 -2.44 15.83
CA ASN A 693 -37.64 -3.85 16.06
C ASN A 693 -37.58 -4.09 17.56
N HIS A 694 -37.77 -5.33 17.98
CA HIS A 694 -37.64 -5.73 19.38
C HIS A 694 -37.04 -7.13 19.48
N SER A 695 -36.49 -7.45 20.65
CA SER A 695 -36.01 -8.79 20.97
C SER A 695 -37.18 -9.78 21.11
N GLN A 696 -36.87 -11.07 21.01
CA GLN A 696 -37.87 -12.12 20.90
C GLN A 696 -38.81 -12.17 22.10
N ASP A 697 -38.29 -12.02 23.32
CA ASP A 697 -39.07 -12.15 24.55
C ASP A 697 -39.59 -10.81 25.09
N PHE A 698 -39.40 -9.71 24.34
CA PHE A 698 -39.88 -8.38 24.72
C PHE A 698 -41.38 -8.34 25.05
N HIS A 699 -42.21 -8.93 24.18
CA HIS A 699 -43.66 -9.03 24.40
C HIS A 699 -44.01 -9.94 25.59
N ARG A 700 -43.26 -11.03 25.79
CA ARG A 700 -43.46 -11.97 26.90
C ARG A 700 -43.16 -11.32 28.24
N LEU A 701 -42.09 -10.53 28.31
CA LEU A 701 -41.72 -9.81 29.52
C LEU A 701 -42.83 -8.83 29.93
N LEU A 702 -43.47 -8.17 28.95
CA LEU A 702 -44.60 -7.27 29.17
C LEU A 702 -45.96 -7.99 29.36
N ASN A 703 -45.99 -9.32 29.24
CA ASN A 703 -47.18 -10.15 29.30
C ASN A 703 -48.23 -9.76 28.23
N ILE A 704 -47.76 -9.52 26.99
CA ILE A 704 -48.59 -9.22 25.81
C ILE A 704 -48.65 -10.47 24.94
N GLU A 705 -49.85 -10.87 24.54
CA GLU A 705 -50.05 -12.10 23.72
C GLU A 705 -49.58 -11.92 22.28
N SER A 706 -49.63 -10.70 21.75
CA SER A 706 -49.19 -10.40 20.39
C SER A 706 -47.66 -10.36 20.32
N SER A 707 -47.08 -11.25 19.52
CA SER A 707 -45.64 -11.30 19.26
C SER A 707 -45.14 -10.18 18.35
N CYS A 708 -46.03 -9.52 17.59
CA CYS A 708 -45.68 -8.45 16.66
C CYS A 708 -45.99 -7.07 17.26
N LEU A 709 -44.95 -6.39 17.74
CA LEU A 709 -45.03 -5.03 18.29
C LEU A 709 -44.42 -3.97 17.37
N ILE A 710 -43.95 -4.38 16.19
CA ILE A 710 -43.38 -3.50 15.16
C ILE A 710 -44.43 -2.46 14.73
N TYR A 711 -43.99 -1.21 14.52
CA TYR A 711 -44.77 -0.04 14.14
C TYR A 711 -45.85 0.41 15.15
N LYS A 712 -45.83 -0.13 16.38
CA LYS A 712 -46.66 0.37 17.47
C LYS A 712 -45.89 1.40 18.30
N TYR A 713 -46.59 2.41 18.81
CA TYR A 713 -46.02 3.35 19.76
C TYR A 713 -45.85 2.69 21.13
N ILE A 714 -44.72 2.95 21.78
CA ILE A 714 -44.40 2.38 23.08
C ILE A 714 -45.46 2.73 24.13
N ASP A 715 -46.07 3.91 24.06
CA ASP A 715 -47.14 4.35 24.96
C ASP A 715 -48.40 3.48 24.84
N ASN A 716 -48.66 2.93 23.64
CA ASN A 716 -49.77 2.00 23.42
C ASN A 716 -49.44 0.59 23.94
N VAL A 717 -48.16 0.23 23.94
CA VAL A 717 -47.67 -1.09 24.38
C VAL A 717 -47.50 -1.11 25.91
N ILE A 718 -47.09 0.00 26.51
CA ILE A 718 -46.86 0.17 27.95
C ILE A 718 -47.62 1.45 28.41
N PRO A 719 -48.94 1.36 28.67
CA PRO A 719 -49.78 2.51 29.00
C PRO A 719 -49.34 3.29 30.26
N GLU A 720 -48.59 2.65 31.16
CA GLU A 720 -48.03 3.27 32.36
C GLU A 720 -46.92 4.28 32.03
N ILE A 721 -46.45 4.31 30.78
CA ILE A 721 -45.36 5.13 30.30
C ILE A 721 -45.91 6.16 29.33
N VAL A 722 -45.41 7.40 29.49
CA VAL A 722 -45.61 8.47 28.53
C VAL A 722 -44.22 8.79 28.01
N PHE A 723 -43.92 8.37 26.78
CA PHE A 723 -42.58 8.38 26.21
C PHE A 723 -41.97 9.78 26.23
N SER A 724 -42.78 10.80 25.90
CA SER A 724 -42.37 12.21 25.93
C SER A 724 -41.92 12.72 27.31
N LYS A 725 -42.27 12.01 28.39
CA LYS A 725 -41.87 12.34 29.77
C LYS A 725 -40.73 11.46 30.28
N MET A 726 -40.26 10.49 29.52
CA MET A 726 -39.13 9.66 29.92
C MET A 726 -37.84 10.47 29.90
N VAL A 727 -37.00 10.24 30.91
CA VAL A 727 -35.67 10.84 31.00
C VAL A 727 -34.65 9.79 30.58
N LEU A 728 -33.69 10.19 29.74
CA LEU A 728 -32.59 9.34 29.29
C LEU A 728 -31.87 8.69 30.49
N PHE A 729 -31.65 7.38 30.39
CA PHE A 729 -30.96 6.53 31.37
C PHE A 729 -31.61 6.46 32.76
N LYS A 730 -32.80 7.02 32.95
CA LYS A 730 -33.52 6.93 34.22
C LYS A 730 -34.54 5.77 34.16
N PRO A 731 -34.41 4.75 35.02
CA PRO A 731 -35.35 3.63 35.01
C PRO A 731 -36.73 4.08 35.49
N LYS A 732 -37.77 3.62 34.80
CA LYS A 732 -39.16 3.71 35.23
C LYS A 732 -39.65 2.31 35.59
N LEU A 733 -39.99 2.10 36.85
CA LEU A 733 -40.45 0.81 37.33
C LEU A 733 -41.93 0.63 36.99
N ILE A 734 -42.25 -0.51 36.39
CA ILE A 734 -43.62 -0.97 36.15
C ILE A 734 -43.82 -2.32 36.83
N GLN A 735 -45.04 -2.57 37.28
CA GLN A 735 -45.42 -3.85 37.89
C GLN A 735 -46.36 -4.58 36.94
N ARG A 736 -45.97 -5.78 36.51
CA ARG A 736 -46.77 -6.67 35.65
C ARG A 736 -46.87 -8.02 36.35
N LYS A 737 -48.08 -8.39 36.79
CA LYS A 737 -48.29 -9.54 37.68
C LYS A 737 -47.40 -9.43 38.93
N GLU A 738 -46.57 -10.44 39.20
CA GLU A 738 -45.63 -10.52 40.33
C GLU A 738 -44.21 -10.04 39.99
N LYS A 739 -43.98 -9.50 38.78
CA LYS A 739 -42.65 -9.07 38.32
C LYS A 739 -42.54 -7.56 38.31
N VAL A 740 -41.44 -7.05 38.87
CA VAL A 740 -41.00 -5.66 38.72
C VAL A 740 -40.11 -5.58 37.49
N ILE A 741 -40.46 -4.71 36.55
CA ILE A 741 -39.69 -4.48 35.33
C ILE A 741 -39.26 -3.02 35.30
N ALA A 742 -37.98 -2.77 35.09
CA ALA A 742 -37.50 -1.43 34.80
C ALA A 742 -37.52 -1.19 33.29
N VAL A 743 -38.22 -0.13 32.88
CA VAL A 743 -38.19 0.37 31.51
C VAL A 743 -37.24 1.55 31.45
N ILE A 744 -36.23 1.44 30.60
CA ILE A 744 -35.13 2.40 30.54
C ILE A 744 -35.03 2.92 29.12
N TYR A 745 -35.21 4.23 28.96
CA TYR A 745 -34.98 4.89 27.69
C TYR A 745 -33.50 5.22 27.54
N CYS A 746 -32.87 4.64 26.52
CA CYS A 746 -31.46 4.80 26.22
C CYS A 746 -31.27 5.40 24.83
N LYS A 747 -30.10 5.99 24.64
CA LYS A 747 -29.65 6.50 23.36
C LYS A 747 -28.19 6.09 23.20
N LYS A 748 -27.86 5.57 22.01
CA LYS A 748 -26.48 5.27 21.64
C LYS A 748 -26.10 6.04 20.39
N ASP A 749 -24.98 6.75 20.47
CA ASP A 749 -24.44 7.48 19.34
C ASP A 749 -23.45 6.59 18.59
N PHE A 750 -23.76 6.31 17.31
CA PHE A 750 -22.87 5.59 16.41
C PHE A 750 -22.42 6.55 15.30
N LYS A 751 -21.24 7.16 15.50
CA LYS A 751 -20.74 8.29 14.68
C LYS A 751 -21.72 9.47 14.66
N SER A 752 -22.37 9.72 13.53
CA SER A 752 -23.33 10.82 13.34
C SER A 752 -24.78 10.37 13.50
N THR A 753 -25.02 9.08 13.75
CA THR A 753 -26.36 8.51 13.82
C THR A 753 -26.70 8.23 15.28
N GLU A 754 -27.82 8.80 15.72
CA GLU A 754 -28.38 8.57 17.05
C GLU A 754 -29.32 7.37 16.98
N ILE A 755 -29.10 6.36 17.82
CA ILE A 755 -29.91 5.15 17.90
C ILE A 755 -30.67 5.17 19.22
N PRO A 756 -31.97 5.55 19.23
CA PRO A 756 -32.79 5.48 20.42
C PRO A 756 -33.32 4.06 20.62
N TYR A 757 -33.30 3.59 21.86
CA TYR A 757 -33.76 2.25 22.21
C TYR A 757 -34.30 2.21 23.64
N ILE A 758 -35.14 1.21 23.90
CA ILE A 758 -35.68 0.93 25.23
C ILE A 758 -35.16 -0.42 25.69
N LEU A 759 -34.70 -0.47 26.94
CA LEU A 759 -34.37 -1.70 27.64
C LEU A 759 -35.47 -2.06 28.64
N LEU A 760 -35.83 -3.34 28.68
CA LEU A 760 -36.64 -3.93 29.74
C LEU A 760 -35.75 -4.84 30.57
N VAL A 761 -35.58 -4.49 31.84
CA VAL A 761 -34.74 -5.21 32.78
C VAL A 761 -35.61 -5.80 33.88
N GLN A 762 -35.47 -7.10 34.12
CA GLN A 762 -36.15 -7.81 35.21
C GLN A 762 -35.21 -8.16 36.37
N ASP A 763 -33.89 -8.23 36.12
CA ASP A 763 -32.91 -8.58 37.14
C ASP A 763 -32.81 -7.47 38.21
N PHE A 764 -33.06 -7.85 39.46
CA PHE A 764 -33.02 -6.95 40.61
C PHE A 764 -31.68 -6.23 40.75
N TYR A 765 -30.56 -6.92 40.50
CA TYR A 765 -29.23 -6.32 40.62
C TYR A 765 -29.01 -5.25 39.55
N GLU A 766 -29.40 -5.54 38.31
CA GLU A 766 -29.30 -4.58 37.21
C GLU A 766 -30.26 -3.40 37.41
N ILE A 767 -31.49 -3.62 37.88
CA ILE A 767 -32.43 -2.55 38.25
C ILE A 767 -31.83 -1.64 39.33
N ASN A 768 -31.18 -2.22 40.34
CA ASN A 768 -30.52 -1.47 41.41
C ASN A 768 -29.33 -0.66 40.87
N ALA A 769 -28.53 -1.24 39.97
CA ALA A 769 -27.42 -0.53 39.31
C ALA A 769 -27.90 0.66 38.46
N TRP A 770 -29.03 0.51 37.76
CA TRP A 770 -29.65 1.60 37.00
C TRP A 770 -30.24 2.69 37.89
N THR A 771 -30.89 2.32 38.99
CA THR A 771 -31.48 3.30 39.92
C THR A 771 -30.40 4.09 40.68
N LYS A 772 -29.25 3.47 40.96
CA LYS A 772 -28.07 4.14 41.56
C LYS A 772 -27.23 4.95 40.56
N GLY A 773 -27.44 4.77 39.24
CA GLY A 773 -26.65 5.41 38.19
C GLY A 773 -25.33 4.72 37.84
N GLU A 774 -24.96 3.64 38.53
CA GLU A 774 -23.72 2.87 38.30
C GLU A 774 -23.68 2.29 36.88
N ALA A 775 -24.81 1.80 36.36
CA ALA A 775 -24.91 1.27 35.00
C ALA A 775 -24.68 2.34 33.93
N TYR A 776 -25.10 3.58 34.18
CA TYR A 776 -24.86 4.71 33.29
C TYR A 776 -23.38 5.10 33.27
N GLU A 777 -22.72 5.11 34.43
CA GLU A 777 -21.28 5.37 34.51
C GLU A 777 -20.45 4.31 33.77
N GLN A 778 -20.85 3.03 33.85
CA GLN A 778 -20.20 1.97 33.05
C GLN A 778 -20.35 2.22 31.55
N ILE A 779 -21.55 2.56 31.07
CA ILE A 779 -21.77 2.87 29.64
C ILE A 779 -20.88 4.06 29.23
N LYS A 780 -20.88 5.13 30.01
CA LYS A 780 -20.09 6.33 29.74
C LYS A 780 -18.57 6.07 29.79
N TYR A 781 -18.12 5.20 30.69
CA TYR A 781 -16.71 4.80 30.78
C TYR A 781 -16.29 3.98 29.55
N THR A 782 -17.16 3.07 29.09
CA THR A 782 -16.92 2.29 27.86
C THR A 782 -16.87 3.18 26.61
N GLU A 783 -17.59 4.31 26.64
CA GLU A 783 -17.58 5.32 25.59
C GLU A 783 -16.35 6.25 25.60
N GLN A 784 -15.57 6.32 26.70
CA GLN A 784 -14.34 7.13 26.73
C GLN A 784 -13.23 6.48 25.90
N PRO A 785 -12.41 7.26 25.16
CA PRO A 785 -11.31 6.68 24.39
C PRO A 785 -10.29 6.09 25.35
N PRO A 786 -9.84 4.84 25.14
CA PRO A 786 -8.70 4.33 25.91
C PRO A 786 -7.53 5.27 25.66
N ILE A 787 -6.88 5.72 26.74
CA ILE A 787 -5.67 6.54 26.64
C ILE A 787 -4.64 5.67 25.90
N LEU A 788 -4.40 6.01 24.63
CA LEU A 788 -3.43 5.33 23.77
C LEU A 788 -2.02 5.59 24.31
N THR A 789 -1.57 4.75 25.24
CA THR A 789 -0.14 4.52 25.40
C THR A 789 0.31 3.66 24.22
N THR A 790 1.33 4.13 23.50
CA THR A 790 1.86 3.56 22.25
C THR A 790 2.52 2.18 22.38
N SER A 791 2.13 1.37 23.36
CA SER A 791 2.56 0.00 23.51
C SER A 791 1.35 -0.88 23.84
N GLU A 792 0.81 -1.55 22.81
CA GLU A 792 -0.21 -2.60 22.97
C GLU A 792 0.26 -3.79 23.84
N ASN A 793 1.49 -3.77 24.36
CA ASN A 793 2.03 -4.80 25.25
C ASN A 793 2.02 -4.44 26.75
N ASN A 794 1.69 -3.21 27.14
CA ASN A 794 1.63 -2.80 28.56
C ASN A 794 0.35 -2.01 28.84
N PHE A 795 -0.81 -2.62 28.57
CA PHE A 795 -2.03 -2.19 29.24
C PHE A 795 -1.81 -2.40 30.74
N ASP A 796 -2.17 -1.41 31.56
CA ASP A 796 -1.84 -1.31 32.99
C ASP A 796 -2.65 -2.34 33.81
N ILE A 797 -2.31 -3.61 33.66
CA ILE A 797 -2.89 -4.78 34.36
C ILE A 797 -2.87 -4.54 35.87
N LYS A 798 -1.91 -3.77 36.40
CA LYS A 798 -1.78 -3.52 37.85
C LYS A 798 -2.93 -2.73 38.47
N ARG A 799 -3.62 -1.86 37.72
CA ARG A 799 -4.72 -1.05 38.28
C ARG A 799 -6.07 -1.77 38.17
N TYR A 800 -6.26 -2.56 37.11
CA TYR A 800 -7.40 -3.47 36.95
C TYR A 800 -7.29 -4.72 37.83
N SER A 801 -6.10 -5.29 37.99
CA SER A 801 -5.85 -6.45 38.85
C SER A 801 -6.15 -6.17 40.32
N LYS A 802 -6.02 -4.91 40.77
CA LYS A 802 -6.34 -4.50 42.14
C LYS A 802 -7.85 -4.43 42.39
N PHE A 803 -8.66 -4.10 41.37
CA PHE A 803 -10.11 -4.16 41.47
C PHE A 803 -10.61 -5.61 41.35
N LEU A 804 -9.95 -6.42 40.52
CA LEU A 804 -10.26 -7.83 40.28
C LEU A 804 -9.84 -8.76 41.44
N SER A 805 -8.72 -8.49 42.13
CA SER A 805 -8.31 -9.27 43.31
C SER A 805 -9.36 -9.19 44.42
N ILE A 806 -10.02 -8.03 44.58
CA ILE A 806 -11.09 -7.84 45.56
C ILE A 806 -12.31 -8.73 45.26
N GLU A 807 -12.57 -9.03 43.98
CA GLU A 807 -13.74 -9.81 43.53
C GLU A 807 -13.42 -11.32 43.49
N SER A 808 -12.19 -11.71 43.13
CA SER A 808 -11.73 -13.10 43.26
C SER A 808 -11.58 -13.51 44.72
N ASP A 809 -11.05 -12.64 45.58
CA ASP A 809 -10.94 -12.89 47.03
C ASP A 809 -12.33 -13.09 47.64
N LYS A 810 -13.35 -12.39 47.14
CA LYS A 810 -14.75 -12.54 47.59
C LYS A 810 -15.39 -13.86 47.14
N HIS A 811 -15.11 -14.29 45.90
CA HIS A 811 -15.57 -15.59 45.40
C HIS A 811 -14.82 -16.77 46.02
N GLU A 812 -13.54 -16.60 46.34
CA GLU A 812 -12.73 -17.59 47.05
C GLU A 812 -13.13 -17.67 48.53
N LEU A 813 -13.45 -16.55 49.18
CA LEU A 813 -14.10 -16.53 50.49
C LEU A 813 -15.46 -17.24 50.45
N LEU A 814 -16.31 -16.99 49.46
CA LEU A 814 -17.60 -17.69 49.33
C LEU A 814 -17.44 -19.19 49.09
N ARG A 815 -16.43 -19.61 48.31
CA ARG A 815 -16.10 -21.03 48.10
C ARG A 815 -15.50 -21.69 49.33
N GLN A 816 -14.65 -20.98 50.07
CA GLN A 816 -14.11 -21.45 51.36
C GLN A 816 -15.20 -21.50 52.43
N THR A 817 -16.11 -20.52 52.47
CA THR A 817 -17.24 -20.51 53.42
C THR A 817 -18.21 -21.65 53.10
N ASN A 818 -18.49 -21.92 51.82
CA ASN A 818 -19.33 -23.05 51.42
C ASN A 818 -18.64 -24.42 51.63
N ARG A 819 -17.32 -24.51 51.44
CA ARG A 819 -16.54 -25.71 51.79
C ARG A 819 -16.52 -25.95 53.30
N ASN A 820 -16.33 -24.89 54.08
CA ASN A 820 -16.32 -24.95 55.53
C ASN A 820 -17.72 -25.26 56.10
N LEU A 821 -18.80 -24.77 55.48
CA LEU A 821 -20.19 -25.14 55.78
C LEU A 821 -20.47 -26.62 55.43
N SER A 822 -19.98 -27.11 54.30
CA SER A 822 -20.12 -28.55 53.95
C SER A 822 -19.32 -29.48 54.87
N THR A 823 -18.20 -29.02 55.43
CA THR A 823 -17.42 -29.79 56.41
C THR A 823 -17.96 -29.67 57.85
N LEU A 824 -18.77 -28.64 58.14
CA LEU A 824 -19.42 -28.44 59.44
C LEU A 824 -20.70 -29.29 59.59
N ASP A 825 -21.39 -29.60 58.48
CA ASP A 825 -22.53 -30.53 58.49
C ASP A 825 -22.12 -32.01 58.61
N GLU A 826 -20.85 -32.35 58.35
CA GLU A 826 -20.37 -33.74 58.44
C GLU A 826 -19.73 -34.11 59.78
N ASN A 827 -19.39 -33.16 60.66
CA ASN A 827 -18.74 -33.46 61.95
C ASN A 827 -19.26 -32.58 63.10
N ALA A 828 -20.53 -32.79 63.49
CA ALA A 828 -21.02 -32.38 64.79
C ALA A 828 -20.66 -33.44 65.86
N SER A 829 -19.39 -33.51 66.24
CA SER A 829 -18.92 -34.21 67.44
C SER A 829 -17.45 -33.86 67.71
N GLU A 830 -17.22 -33.24 68.85
CA GLU A 830 -15.93 -32.95 69.49
C GLU A 830 -15.09 -31.78 68.96
N ALA A 831 -14.98 -30.81 69.86
CA ALA A 831 -14.26 -29.56 69.72
C ALA A 831 -12.80 -29.66 70.15
N ASP A 832 -12.08 -28.59 69.79
CA ASP A 832 -10.89 -28.03 70.43
C ASP A 832 -9.54 -28.73 70.24
N SER A 833 -8.73 -28.16 69.32
CA SER A 833 -7.32 -27.76 69.60
C SER A 833 -6.46 -27.33 68.38
N THR A 834 -7.01 -26.99 67.20
CA THR A 834 -6.17 -26.80 65.99
C THR A 834 -6.43 -25.50 65.19
N ILE A 835 -6.53 -24.36 65.87
CA ILE A 835 -6.63 -23.03 65.21
C ILE A 835 -5.31 -22.24 65.26
N ILE A 836 -4.33 -22.63 66.09
CA ILE A 836 -3.12 -21.83 66.32
C ILE A 836 -1.96 -22.12 65.33
N ASP A 837 -1.94 -23.29 64.67
CA ASP A 837 -0.82 -23.67 63.80
C ASP A 837 -0.96 -23.21 62.34
N ILE A 838 -2.17 -22.84 61.89
CA ILE A 838 -2.42 -22.42 60.50
C ILE A 838 -2.05 -20.95 60.27
N ILE A 839 -2.00 -20.13 61.33
CA ILE A 839 -1.69 -18.69 61.22
C ILE A 839 -0.17 -18.43 61.07
N LYS A 840 0.70 -19.39 61.41
CA LYS A 840 2.16 -19.20 61.37
C LYS A 840 2.84 -19.52 60.03
N SER A 841 2.18 -20.21 59.09
CA SER A 841 2.79 -20.61 57.82
C SER A 841 2.60 -19.61 56.67
N ASN A 842 1.73 -18.61 56.83
CA ASN A 842 1.41 -17.63 55.78
C ASN A 842 2.17 -16.29 55.85
N GLU A 843 3.05 -16.07 56.83
CA GLU A 843 3.84 -14.84 56.95
C GLU A 843 5.24 -14.89 56.29
N ILE A 844 5.66 -16.02 55.71
CA ILE A 844 7.05 -16.20 55.26
C ILE A 844 7.28 -15.88 53.76
N ASN A 845 6.23 -15.69 52.95
CA ASN A 845 6.39 -15.49 51.49
C ASN A 845 6.31 -14.03 50.99
N SER A 846 6.27 -13.03 51.87
CA SER A 846 6.25 -11.60 51.46
C SER A 846 7.64 -10.95 51.31
N ASN A 847 8.72 -11.62 51.72
CA ASN A 847 10.08 -11.02 51.75
C ASN A 847 10.98 -11.34 50.54
N PHE A 848 10.47 -11.98 49.48
CA PHE A 848 11.27 -12.32 48.30
C PHE A 848 11.06 -11.37 47.10
N LEU A 849 10.08 -10.46 47.18
CA LEU A 849 9.71 -9.57 46.05
C LEU A 849 10.26 -8.14 46.14
N GLU A 850 11.02 -7.81 47.19
CA GLU A 850 11.56 -6.46 47.40
C GLU A 850 13.04 -6.31 46.96
N LYS A 851 13.65 -7.36 46.40
CA LYS A 851 15.08 -7.39 46.04
C LYS A 851 15.41 -7.32 44.54
N THR A 852 14.42 -7.17 43.67
CA THR A 852 14.61 -7.15 42.20
C THR A 852 14.28 -5.82 41.53
N LEU A 853 14.07 -4.74 42.30
CA LEU A 853 13.68 -3.42 41.79
C LEU A 853 14.71 -2.29 42.07
N SER A 854 15.99 -2.61 42.20
CA SER A 854 17.07 -1.63 42.40
C SER A 854 18.24 -1.81 41.42
N SER A 855 18.00 -1.57 40.12
CA SER A 855 19.11 -1.40 39.15
C SER A 855 18.66 -0.74 37.84
N ALA A 856 18.31 0.55 37.87
CA ALA A 856 18.26 1.37 36.66
C ALA A 856 18.40 2.86 36.99
N THR A 857 19.65 3.35 37.11
CA THR A 857 19.96 4.79 37.05
C THR A 857 21.44 5.00 36.67
N TYR A 858 21.67 6.13 35.97
CA TYR A 858 22.91 6.70 35.41
C TYR A 858 23.28 6.22 33.98
N SER A 859 23.55 7.11 33.01
CA SER A 859 24.24 8.40 33.09
C SER A 859 23.88 9.38 31.95
N VAL A 860 23.90 10.68 32.29
CA VAL A 860 23.86 11.83 31.39
C VAL A 860 25.17 12.60 31.56
N SER A 861 25.99 12.67 30.52
CA SER A 861 26.97 13.75 30.22
C SER A 861 27.46 13.48 28.78
N SER A 862 27.69 14.43 27.88
CA SER A 862 28.39 15.69 28.00
C SER A 862 28.04 16.60 26.81
N ARG A 863 27.84 17.89 27.10
CA ARG A 863 27.92 19.01 26.14
C ARG A 863 29.28 19.63 26.34
N ASP A 864 30.12 19.60 25.31
CA ASP A 864 31.10 20.64 24.94
C ASP A 864 32.10 20.07 23.92
N ASN A 865 31.86 20.31 22.62
CA ASN A 865 32.90 20.20 21.58
C ASN A 865 32.48 20.78 20.22
N ASN A 866 31.90 22.00 20.19
CA ASN A 866 31.35 22.58 18.96
C ASN A 866 32.18 23.67 18.27
N ARG A 867 33.45 23.87 18.63
CA ARG A 867 34.30 24.88 17.95
C ARG A 867 35.34 24.34 16.97
N ASN A 868 35.77 23.08 17.07
CA ASN A 868 36.75 22.50 16.13
C ASN A 868 36.13 21.80 14.90
N HIS A 869 34.80 21.66 14.84
CA HIS A 869 34.13 20.92 13.77
C HIS A 869 34.01 21.70 12.44
N TYR A 870 34.11 23.04 12.44
CA TYR A 870 33.90 23.84 11.24
C TYR A 870 35.13 23.95 10.33
N LEU A 871 36.35 23.95 10.88
CA LEU A 871 37.59 23.99 10.10
C LEU A 871 37.89 22.64 9.40
N ASP A 872 37.61 21.53 10.08
CA ASP A 872 37.78 20.18 9.50
C ASP A 872 36.74 19.89 8.40
N LYS A 873 35.56 20.55 8.45
CA LYS A 873 34.53 20.43 7.40
C LYS A 873 34.95 21.13 6.10
N GLY A 874 35.62 22.29 6.18
CA GLY A 874 36.16 23.01 5.03
C GLY A 874 37.30 22.25 4.34
N ALA A 875 38.25 21.73 5.13
CA ALA A 875 39.35 20.91 4.63
C ALA A 875 38.85 19.63 3.93
N ARG A 876 37.85 18.94 4.50
CA ARG A 876 37.24 17.76 3.87
C ARG A 876 36.46 18.08 2.60
N ILE A 877 35.86 19.26 2.47
CA ILE A 877 35.18 19.69 1.23
C ILE A 877 36.21 19.95 0.13
N ILE A 878 37.30 20.65 0.42
CA ILE A 878 38.40 20.90 -0.53
C ILE A 878 39.06 19.57 -0.94
N LEU A 879 39.29 18.66 0.00
CA LEU A 879 39.84 17.33 -0.27
C LEU A 879 38.91 16.48 -1.15
N ASN A 880 37.59 16.57 -0.94
CA ASN A 880 36.61 15.88 -1.77
C ASN A 880 36.51 16.49 -3.17
N CYS A 881 36.55 17.82 -3.31
CA CYS A 881 36.64 18.48 -4.63
C CYS A 881 37.93 18.09 -5.37
N GLN A 882 39.07 18.01 -4.68
CA GLN A 882 40.33 17.53 -5.28
C GLN A 882 40.25 16.06 -5.68
N LYS A 883 39.59 15.20 -4.90
CA LYS A 883 39.33 13.80 -5.27
C LYS A 883 38.40 13.68 -6.47
N SER A 884 37.34 14.49 -6.54
CA SER A 884 36.44 14.56 -7.71
C SER A 884 37.17 15.06 -8.96
N LEU A 885 38.05 16.06 -8.82
CA LEU A 885 38.87 16.57 -9.92
C LEU A 885 39.91 15.53 -10.37
N LYS A 886 40.50 14.77 -9.45
CA LYS A 886 41.38 13.63 -9.75
C LYS A 886 40.62 12.49 -10.43
N LEU A 887 39.38 12.22 -10.03
CA LEU A 887 38.51 11.24 -10.68
C LEU A 887 38.12 11.70 -12.09
N PHE A 888 37.81 12.99 -12.27
CA PHE A 888 37.53 13.57 -13.57
C PHE A 888 38.78 13.53 -14.48
N LYS A 889 39.97 13.86 -13.96
CA LYS A 889 41.24 13.66 -14.65
C LYS A 889 41.52 12.20 -14.96
N LEU A 890 41.17 11.26 -14.08
CA LEU A 890 41.33 9.83 -14.31
C LEU A 890 40.35 9.33 -15.37
N VAL A 891 39.11 9.83 -15.40
CA VAL A 891 38.12 9.51 -16.45
C VAL A 891 38.58 10.10 -17.78
N LEU A 892 39.08 11.35 -17.80
CA LEU A 892 39.69 11.97 -18.98
C LEU A 892 40.94 11.20 -19.43
N PHE A 893 41.79 10.77 -18.50
CA PHE A 893 43.00 10.02 -18.79
C PHE A 893 42.68 8.59 -19.25
N LEU A 894 41.69 7.92 -18.68
CA LEU A 894 41.21 6.61 -19.13
C LEU A 894 40.50 6.71 -20.47
N SER A 895 39.75 7.79 -20.74
CA SER A 895 39.22 8.04 -22.07
C SER A 895 40.29 8.39 -23.08
N VAL A 896 41.45 8.91 -22.66
CA VAL A 896 42.62 9.16 -23.52
C VAL A 896 43.53 7.92 -23.65
N TYR A 897 43.51 7.01 -22.68
CA TYR A 897 44.31 5.77 -22.64
C TYR A 897 43.60 4.59 -23.31
N PHE A 898 42.27 4.64 -23.45
CA PHE A 898 41.47 3.71 -24.27
C PHE A 898 41.27 4.20 -25.72
N ILE A 899 41.75 5.41 -26.05
CA ILE A 899 42.12 5.84 -27.41
C ILE A 899 43.53 5.31 -27.67
#